data_AF-A0A3L7WDY1-F1
#
_entry.id   AF-A0A3L7WDY1-F1
#
_cell.length_a   1.000
_cell.length_b   1.000
_cell.length_c   1.000
_cell.angle_alpha   90.00
_cell.angle_beta   90.00
_cell.angle_gamma   90.00
#
_symmetry.space_group_name_H-M   'P 1'
#
loop_
_entity.id
_entity.type
_entity.pdbx_description
1 polymer ?
#
loop_
_entity_poly.entity_id
_entity_poly.type
_entity_poly.pdbx_seq_one_letter_code
_entity_poly.pdbx_strand_id
1 'polypeptide(L)'
;MSRLRLREVRLSGFKTFADKTTIAFTPGITAIVGPNGSGKSNIVDALRWSLGEAGRGIRSKRVDEVIFAGSEKRRQLGLAEVSLSIDNSDGLFDLPFGEIEIARRADRGGGQEYLLNRERVRLRDLTELLDGAGLAENGLLFIGQGAVDQALSLRSEERRALIEEFAGTARHERRRARADTEMKEATENRARVEEIMGALRPQERRLASLARQESGREELLTEAVERIARLGAQRGAWLASRGRRVRGGLDAARASLDATRSALRSADAVAQERRDRLTAARSDLAAARLDLEGHRATREAAERSLARAEAESAALDRDLARLDAEVVAAEADVRSVEALRAAAAPSVDADAAASLELVDADLAAARREVEALTADAGGDDAGALLRALRARDAEIAELDARAERAAAELQAVQSDAAGDDLPAAERASAEAASQATAAAAALSAATNAASTAEARLAAARAVATDRDAAARSAAAEVAALRGRLEALEGRRTALQERALAKAARAIGGRSLLAGVEIREEGRAAVLAALGALARGFIVDRRGASLLDDEQGALFIEGSSAPVLHSHPNLPSLDGEVLSDPDGILARLLAGVSIAPDIATALDLLDTLPAGGVIVTRSGAVIRAGGVVTRETEPEDALLDNEIARLSAEVDRRAAAAQRLTDEAATASSVLVGIAEQIDAARRTEGTARSAARTADGERAEAERRRDLISRRVAERTARIERLRSAIAGTEERLREIAGSSNVGTRGVGAAGTREALETWQRRIDELSARRGALAAAVEADTQALRSWELERARGDATISAATARISRAAAERGALEARGAALRAELGEISGRAEAARIAFTERDQRVAVLAAAQIAIESEIAADDDQKRRLRAEEEALDLRMRPLERESQSLDFEEERLLEELAGDLATFGR
;
A
#
# COMPACT_ATOMS: atom_id res chain seq x y z
N MET A 1 10.41 26.22 8.78
CA MET A 1 9.79 27.51 9.17
C MET A 1 10.63 28.64 8.60
N SER A 2 10.04 29.58 7.86
CA SER A 2 10.78 30.69 7.22
C SER A 2 11.30 31.66 8.29
N ARG A 3 12.62 31.78 8.41
CA ARG A 3 13.28 32.77 9.29
C ARG A 3 13.02 34.18 8.76
N LEU A 4 12.72 35.13 9.65
CA LEU A 4 12.57 36.55 9.34
C LEU A 4 13.97 37.16 9.17
N ARG A 5 14.26 37.72 7.99
CA ARG A 5 15.55 38.38 7.71
C ARG A 5 15.49 39.90 7.85
N LEU A 6 14.47 40.57 7.31
CA LEU A 6 14.25 42.02 7.50
C LEU A 6 13.42 42.27 8.77
N ARG A 7 13.93 43.05 9.73
CA ARG A 7 13.24 43.35 11.00
C ARG A 7 12.43 44.64 10.94
N GLU A 8 13.04 45.72 10.46
CA GLU A 8 12.37 47.01 10.36
C GLU A 8 12.92 47.89 9.23
N VAL A 9 12.09 48.82 8.77
CA VAL A 9 12.44 49.90 7.84
C VAL A 9 12.05 51.22 8.49
N ARG A 10 13.00 52.15 8.60
CA ARG A 10 12.77 53.50 9.12
C ARG A 10 12.91 54.50 7.98
N LEU A 11 11.90 55.35 7.81
CA LEU A 11 11.80 56.33 6.73
C LEU A 11 11.71 57.72 7.35
N SER A 12 12.50 58.68 6.89
CA SER A 12 12.39 60.08 7.28
C SER A 12 12.68 60.99 6.10
N GLY A 13 11.79 61.95 5.83
CA GLY A 13 11.95 62.88 4.71
C GLY A 13 11.98 62.23 3.32
N PHE A 14 11.60 60.96 3.18
CA PHE A 14 11.67 60.21 1.93
C PHE A 14 10.32 60.20 1.19
N LYS A 15 10.29 60.74 -0.03
CA LYS A 15 9.09 60.88 -0.88
C LYS A 15 7.88 61.34 -0.08
N THR A 16 6.85 60.50 0.12
CA THR A 16 5.62 60.85 0.85
C THR A 16 5.76 60.83 2.38
N PHE A 17 6.87 60.33 2.91
CA PHE A 17 7.12 60.14 4.35
C PHE A 17 7.87 61.34 4.93
N ALA A 18 7.13 62.41 5.24
CA ALA A 18 7.70 63.61 5.87
C ALA A 18 8.15 63.36 7.32
N ASP A 19 7.37 62.60 8.09
CA ASP A 19 7.69 62.27 9.48
C ASP A 19 8.49 60.97 9.57
N LYS A 20 9.25 60.81 10.66
CA LYS A 20 9.93 59.56 10.97
C LYS A 20 8.89 58.44 11.13
N THR A 21 8.93 57.48 10.21
CA THR A 21 8.00 56.35 10.14
C THR A 21 8.79 55.06 10.25
N THR A 22 8.46 54.22 11.23
CA THR A 22 9.08 52.90 11.40
C THR A 22 8.06 51.82 11.02
N ILE A 23 8.45 50.89 10.15
CA ILE A 23 7.67 49.75 9.71
C ILE A 23 8.39 48.49 10.19
N ALA A 24 7.79 47.75 11.13
CA ALA A 24 8.31 46.47 11.59
C ALA A 24 7.73 45.31 10.77
N PHE A 25 8.55 44.32 10.44
CA PHE A 25 8.16 43.14 9.67
C PHE A 25 8.07 41.92 10.59
N THR A 26 7.15 41.00 10.28
CA THR A 26 6.97 39.75 11.01
C THR A 26 7.35 38.55 10.11
N PRO A 27 7.77 37.41 10.69
CA PRO A 27 8.07 36.22 9.89
C PRO A 27 6.87 35.80 9.03
N GLY A 28 7.10 35.44 7.77
CA GLY A 28 6.04 35.06 6.82
C GLY A 28 5.69 36.18 5.83
N ILE A 29 4.39 36.37 5.55
CA ILE A 29 3.90 37.31 4.54
C ILE A 29 3.42 38.60 5.22
N THR A 30 4.00 39.75 4.88
CA THR A 30 3.56 41.07 5.33
C THR A 30 2.82 41.80 4.21
N ALA A 31 1.52 42.06 4.39
CA ALA A 31 0.70 42.78 3.40
C ALA A 31 0.63 44.28 3.71
N ILE A 32 0.99 45.12 2.73
CA ILE A 32 0.91 46.59 2.84
C ILE A 32 -0.24 47.10 1.98
N VAL A 33 -1.31 47.56 2.63
CA VAL A 33 -2.56 48.01 1.97
C VAL A 33 -2.83 49.50 2.22
N GLY A 34 -3.65 50.12 1.37
CA GLY A 34 -3.99 51.54 1.46
C GLY A 34 -4.49 52.12 0.12
N PRO A 35 -5.05 53.34 0.11
CA PRO A 35 -5.57 53.98 -1.10
C PRO A 35 -4.50 54.30 -2.16
N ASN A 36 -4.88 54.49 -3.42
CA ASN A 36 -3.94 54.94 -4.44
C ASN A 36 -3.34 56.31 -4.04
N GLY A 37 -2.02 56.46 -4.18
CA GLY A 37 -1.30 57.66 -3.73
C GLY A 37 -0.87 57.66 -2.25
N SER A 38 -1.25 56.66 -1.44
CA SER A 38 -0.90 56.59 0.00
C SER A 38 0.57 56.22 0.31
N GLY A 39 1.46 56.24 -0.68
CA GLY A 39 2.89 55.95 -0.47
C GLY A 39 3.29 54.47 -0.44
N LYS A 40 2.38 53.51 -0.67
CA LYS A 40 2.71 52.05 -0.69
C LYS A 40 3.87 51.71 -1.61
N SER A 41 3.79 52.22 -2.83
CA SER A 41 4.82 52.09 -3.86
C SER A 41 6.15 52.75 -3.47
N ASN A 42 6.10 53.79 -2.64
CA ASN A 42 7.30 54.49 -2.17
C ASN A 42 8.06 53.68 -1.10
N ILE A 43 7.42 52.72 -0.43
CA ILE A 43 8.11 51.83 0.52
C ILE A 43 9.04 50.88 -0.25
N VAL A 44 8.58 50.34 -1.38
CA VAL A 44 9.42 49.52 -2.27
C VAL A 44 10.55 50.36 -2.86
N ASP A 45 10.26 51.58 -3.28
CA ASP A 45 11.29 52.51 -3.77
C ASP A 45 12.31 52.85 -2.66
N ALA A 46 11.90 52.94 -1.39
CA ALA A 46 12.79 53.18 -0.25
C ALA A 46 13.73 51.99 -0.01
N LEU A 47 13.20 50.76 -0.04
CA LEU A 47 13.99 49.54 0.09
C LEU A 47 15.07 49.43 -0.99
N ARG A 48 14.68 49.62 -2.26
CA ARG A 48 15.61 49.63 -3.41
C ARG A 48 16.67 50.71 -3.27
N TRP A 49 16.25 51.90 -2.82
CA TRP A 49 17.15 53.03 -2.64
C TRP A 49 18.18 52.79 -1.54
N SER A 50 17.80 52.24 -0.39
CA SER A 50 18.74 51.91 0.69
C SER A 50 19.74 50.82 0.31
N LEU A 51 19.40 49.91 -0.60
CA LEU A 51 20.30 48.85 -1.09
C LEU A 51 21.25 49.30 -2.22
N GLY A 52 21.22 50.58 -2.59
CA GLY A 52 22.18 51.15 -3.55
C GLY A 52 21.73 51.14 -5.01
N GLU A 53 20.50 50.74 -5.33
CA GLU A 53 19.98 50.85 -6.69
C GLU A 53 19.88 52.33 -7.15
N ALA A 54 20.13 52.57 -8.44
CA ALA A 54 20.05 53.90 -9.06
C ALA A 54 19.44 53.82 -10.48
N GLY A 55 18.97 54.94 -11.00
CA GLY A 55 18.46 55.02 -12.38
C GLY A 55 17.11 54.33 -12.57
N ARG A 56 16.98 53.45 -13.58
CA ARG A 56 15.69 52.84 -14.00
C ARG A 56 14.99 51.97 -12.93
N GLY A 57 15.71 51.54 -11.89
CA GLY A 57 15.16 50.73 -10.79
C GLY A 57 14.31 51.50 -9.77
N ILE A 58 14.47 52.84 -9.72
CA ILE A 58 13.71 53.74 -8.83
C ILE A 58 12.95 54.74 -9.70
N ARG A 59 11.71 55.05 -9.34
CA ARG A 59 10.85 56.03 -10.07
C ARG A 59 11.24 57.49 -9.77
N SER A 60 12.54 57.81 -9.80
CA SER A 60 13.09 59.13 -9.56
C SER A 60 14.37 59.29 -10.39
N LYS A 61 14.44 60.32 -11.23
CA LYS A 61 15.59 60.52 -12.14
C LYS A 61 16.71 61.33 -11.49
N ARG A 62 16.36 62.15 -10.49
CA ARG A 62 17.29 63.00 -9.75
C ARG A 62 17.20 62.71 -8.26
N VAL A 63 18.32 62.88 -7.57
CA VAL A 63 18.48 62.54 -6.14
C VAL A 63 17.62 63.46 -5.25
N ASP A 64 17.40 64.70 -5.66
CA ASP A 64 16.55 65.66 -4.95
C ASP A 64 15.05 65.35 -5.06
N GLU A 65 14.65 64.46 -5.97
CA GLU A 65 13.26 63.96 -6.12
C GLU A 65 12.92 62.86 -5.11
N VAL A 66 13.91 62.24 -4.45
CA VAL A 66 13.64 61.29 -3.36
C VAL A 66 13.34 61.98 -2.03
N ILE A 67 13.66 63.27 -1.92
CA ILE A 67 13.43 64.08 -0.71
C ILE A 67 12.05 64.70 -0.75
N PHE A 68 11.27 64.57 0.33
CA PHE A 68 9.91 65.10 0.46
C PHE A 68 9.83 66.55 -0.02
N ALA A 69 9.02 66.76 -1.06
CA ALA A 69 8.91 68.02 -1.79
C ALA A 69 8.02 69.07 -1.09
N GLY A 70 7.39 68.72 0.04
CA GLY A 70 6.38 69.54 0.70
C GLY A 70 4.95 69.14 0.32
N SER A 71 3.99 69.60 1.11
CA SER A 71 2.55 69.51 0.83
C SER A 71 1.88 70.82 1.23
N GLU A 72 0.59 71.02 0.91
CA GLU A 72 -0.15 72.23 1.30
C GLU A 72 -0.05 72.55 2.81
N LYS A 73 0.15 71.53 3.65
CA LYS A 73 0.24 71.65 5.11
C LYS A 73 1.67 71.60 5.66
N ARG A 74 2.68 71.26 4.86
CA ARG A 74 4.06 71.03 5.34
C ARG A 74 5.12 71.52 4.37
N ARG A 75 6.13 72.19 4.92
CA ARG A 75 7.29 72.66 4.15
C ARG A 75 8.11 71.49 3.62
N GLN A 76 8.77 71.73 2.49
CA GLN A 76 9.76 70.83 1.91
C GLN A 76 10.89 70.55 2.92
N LEU A 77 11.36 69.30 2.98
CA LEU A 77 12.48 68.90 3.83
C LEU A 77 13.79 68.97 3.05
N GLY A 78 14.90 69.22 3.76
CA GLY A 78 16.24 69.30 3.17
C GLY A 78 17.00 67.97 3.14
N LEU A 79 16.48 66.95 3.82
CA LEU A 79 17.12 65.66 4.03
C LEU A 79 16.13 64.51 3.90
N ALA A 80 16.57 63.42 3.27
CA ALA A 80 15.91 62.12 3.34
C ALA A 80 16.87 61.07 3.91
N GLU A 81 16.36 60.21 4.77
CA GLU A 81 17.07 59.07 5.34
C GLU A 81 16.16 57.84 5.33
N VAL A 82 16.71 56.72 4.89
CA VAL A 82 16.08 55.39 4.96
C VAL A 82 17.05 54.45 5.64
N SER A 83 16.63 53.78 6.72
CA SER A 83 17.41 52.72 7.36
C SER A 83 16.68 51.39 7.40
N LEU A 84 17.41 50.31 7.19
CA LEU A 84 16.97 48.93 7.19
C LEU A 84 17.66 48.21 8.34
N SER A 85 16.90 47.54 9.22
CA SER A 85 17.48 46.64 10.22
C SER A 85 17.28 45.19 9.79
N ILE A 86 18.37 44.44 9.70
CA ILE A 86 18.42 43.07 9.19
C ILE A 86 19.00 42.15 10.28
N ASP A 87 18.33 41.03 10.52
CA ASP A 87 18.83 39.98 11.41
C ASP A 87 19.99 39.23 10.75
N ASN A 88 21.13 39.17 11.43
CA ASN A 88 22.35 38.51 10.96
C ASN A 88 22.77 37.35 11.89
N SER A 89 21.85 36.82 12.70
CA SER A 89 22.12 35.70 13.61
C SER A 89 22.48 34.37 12.92
N ASP A 90 22.23 34.25 11.61
CA ASP A 90 22.62 33.12 10.77
C ASP A 90 23.93 33.36 10.00
N GLY A 91 24.61 34.49 10.23
CA GLY A 91 25.86 34.85 9.56
C GLY A 91 25.70 35.12 8.07
N LEU A 92 24.53 35.59 7.64
CA LEU A 92 24.25 35.92 6.24
C LEU A 92 25.25 36.95 5.67
N PHE A 93 25.60 37.93 6.48
CA PHE A 93 26.66 38.89 6.21
C PHE A 93 27.87 38.52 7.08
N ASP A 94 29.05 38.55 6.47
CA ASP A 94 30.34 38.31 7.12
C ASP A 94 30.75 39.50 8.01
N LEU A 95 29.95 39.72 9.05
CA LEU A 95 30.09 40.80 10.02
C LEU A 95 29.83 40.24 11.42
N PRO A 96 30.59 40.67 12.44
CA PRO A 96 30.51 40.13 13.81
C PRO A 96 29.26 40.60 14.59
N PHE A 97 28.27 41.19 13.91
CA PHE A 97 27.07 41.75 14.52
C PHE A 97 25.88 40.83 14.26
N GLY A 98 25.10 40.53 15.31
CA GLY A 98 23.86 39.73 15.19
C GLY A 98 22.70 40.49 14.55
N GLU A 99 22.81 41.81 14.42
CA GLU A 99 21.86 42.69 13.72
C GLU A 99 22.65 43.77 12.97
N ILE A 100 22.23 44.07 11.74
CA ILE A 100 22.91 45.03 10.86
C ILE A 100 21.92 46.13 10.44
N GLU A 101 22.31 47.39 10.61
CA GLU A 101 21.58 48.56 10.15
C GLU A 101 22.23 49.13 8.87
N ILE A 102 21.57 49.00 7.72
CA ILE A 102 21.97 49.64 6.45
C ILE A 102 21.15 50.90 6.26
N ALA A 103 21.78 52.06 6.16
CA ALA A 103 21.08 53.32 5.93
C ALA A 103 21.64 54.10 4.74
N ARG A 104 20.78 54.85 4.07
CA ARG A 104 21.15 55.80 3.01
C ARG A 104 20.55 57.16 3.32
N ARG A 105 21.38 58.20 3.20
CA ARG A 105 21.02 59.59 3.46
C ARG A 105 21.30 60.44 2.22
N ALA A 106 20.39 61.34 1.89
CA ALA A 106 20.56 62.31 0.81
C ALA A 106 20.11 63.71 1.21
N ASP A 107 20.88 64.71 0.77
CA ASP A 107 20.59 66.12 0.92
C ASP A 107 20.32 66.81 -0.42
N ARG A 108 19.65 67.97 -0.38
CA ARG A 108 19.34 68.76 -1.59
C ARG A 108 20.55 69.41 -2.26
N GLY A 109 21.70 69.44 -1.58
CA GLY A 109 22.98 69.90 -2.13
C GLY A 109 23.67 68.85 -3.02
N GLY A 110 23.08 67.65 -3.14
CA GLY A 110 23.59 66.56 -3.97
C GLY A 110 24.49 65.58 -3.21
N GLY A 111 24.70 65.79 -1.91
CA GLY A 111 25.41 64.85 -1.05
C GLY A 111 24.59 63.58 -0.82
N GLN A 112 25.27 62.44 -0.93
CA GLN A 112 24.71 61.13 -0.64
C GLN A 112 25.68 60.34 0.22
N GLU A 113 25.15 59.69 1.23
CA GLU A 113 25.93 58.90 2.18
C GLU A 113 25.29 57.54 2.37
N TYR A 114 26.12 56.51 2.38
CA TYR A 114 25.73 55.16 2.78
C TYR A 114 26.30 54.91 4.17
N LEU A 115 25.50 54.31 5.03
CA LEU A 115 25.87 53.98 6.39
C LEU A 115 25.63 52.50 6.65
N LEU A 116 26.58 51.86 7.31
CA LEU A 116 26.49 50.51 7.82
C LEU A 116 26.72 50.58 9.33
N ASN A 117 25.75 50.16 10.14
CA ASN A 117 25.79 50.32 11.60
C ASN A 117 26.14 51.75 12.05
N ARG A 118 25.63 52.74 11.30
CA ARG A 118 25.86 54.19 11.48
C ARG A 118 27.28 54.69 11.13
N GLU A 119 28.15 53.83 10.61
CA GLU A 119 29.45 54.23 10.07
C GLU A 119 29.36 54.46 8.56
N ARG A 120 30.08 55.47 8.04
CA ARG A 120 30.02 55.83 6.61
C ARG A 120 30.80 54.82 5.78
N VAL A 121 30.14 54.22 4.80
CA VAL A 121 30.72 53.25 3.87
C VAL A 121 30.61 53.75 2.43
N ARG A 122 31.47 53.26 1.53
CA ARG A 122 31.34 53.56 0.10
C ARG A 122 30.27 52.65 -0.51
N LEU A 123 29.64 53.10 -1.59
CA LEU A 123 28.69 52.27 -2.34
C LEU A 123 29.32 50.95 -2.77
N ARG A 124 30.57 50.97 -3.23
CA ARG A 124 31.32 49.76 -3.62
C ARG A 124 31.38 48.73 -2.48
N ASP A 125 31.73 49.18 -1.28
CA ASP A 125 31.88 48.31 -0.11
C ASP A 125 30.51 47.74 0.33
N LEU A 126 29.45 48.55 0.25
CA LEU A 126 28.07 48.10 0.49
C LEU A 126 27.61 47.08 -0.56
N THR A 127 27.93 47.31 -1.84
CA THR A 127 27.59 46.37 -2.93
C THR A 127 28.33 45.05 -2.78
N GLU A 128 29.62 45.07 -2.42
CA GLU A 128 30.42 43.86 -2.18
C GLU A 128 29.91 43.06 -0.97
N LEU A 129 29.50 43.75 0.09
CA LEU A 129 28.83 43.14 1.24
C LEU A 129 27.49 42.47 0.86
N LEU A 130 26.69 43.14 0.02
CA LEU A 130 25.42 42.60 -0.49
C LEU A 130 25.65 41.44 -1.47
N ASP A 131 26.69 41.47 -2.31
CA ASP A 131 27.09 40.38 -3.20
C ASP A 131 27.51 39.13 -2.41
N GLY A 132 28.29 39.31 -1.33
CA GLY A 132 28.69 38.23 -0.44
C GLY A 132 27.52 37.51 0.22
N ALA A 133 26.46 38.26 0.57
CA ALA A 133 25.20 37.73 1.09
C ALA A 133 24.25 37.18 0.00
N GLY A 134 24.63 37.28 -1.28
CA GLY A 134 23.80 36.90 -2.43
C GLY A 134 22.54 37.77 -2.55
N LEU A 135 22.62 39.06 -2.21
CA LEU A 135 21.54 40.06 -2.23
C LEU A 135 21.77 41.20 -3.23
N ALA A 136 22.98 41.36 -3.77
CA ALA A 136 23.27 42.39 -4.77
C ALA A 136 22.80 41.98 -6.17
N GLU A 137 22.18 42.93 -6.87
CA GLU A 137 21.64 42.79 -8.24
C GLU A 137 20.68 41.60 -8.48
N ASN A 138 20.06 41.04 -7.43
CA ASN A 138 18.97 40.09 -7.59
C ASN A 138 17.71 40.80 -8.11
N GLY A 139 17.48 40.73 -9.42
CA GLY A 139 16.26 41.25 -10.09
C GLY A 139 14.93 40.65 -9.59
N LEU A 140 14.98 39.73 -8.62
CA LEU A 140 13.86 38.99 -8.06
C LEU A 140 13.51 39.39 -6.62
N LEU A 141 14.36 40.16 -5.93
CA LEU A 141 14.04 40.69 -4.60
C LEU A 141 12.87 41.68 -4.65
N PHE A 142 12.68 42.33 -5.80
CA PHE A 142 11.63 43.33 -6.00
C PHE A 142 10.83 43.09 -7.27
N ILE A 143 9.67 42.48 -7.15
CA ILE A 143 8.75 42.23 -8.28
C ILE A 143 7.78 43.42 -8.41
N GLY A 144 7.95 44.20 -9.47
CA GLY A 144 7.10 45.36 -9.78
C GLY A 144 5.82 44.99 -10.56
N GLN A 145 4.87 45.93 -10.63
CA GLN A 145 3.70 45.79 -11.50
C GLN A 145 4.15 45.76 -12.98
N GLY A 146 3.75 44.71 -13.71
CA GLY A 146 4.18 44.48 -15.10
C GLY A 146 5.48 43.68 -15.25
N ALA A 147 6.09 43.20 -14.15
CA ALA A 147 7.31 42.38 -14.21
C ALA A 147 7.10 41.03 -14.94
N VAL A 148 5.89 40.48 -14.88
CA VAL A 148 5.54 39.23 -15.59
C VAL A 148 5.55 39.43 -17.12
N ASP A 149 4.93 40.52 -17.60
CA ASP A 149 4.92 40.86 -19.03
C ASP A 149 6.32 41.22 -19.55
N GLN A 150 7.15 41.84 -18.70
CA GLN A 150 8.55 42.11 -19.01
C GLN A 150 9.37 40.81 -19.10
N ALA A 151 9.23 39.89 -18.14
CA ALA A 151 9.93 38.60 -18.16
C ALA A 151 9.61 37.77 -19.41
N LEU A 152 8.37 37.84 -19.91
CA LEU A 152 7.95 37.17 -21.15
C LEU A 152 8.49 37.83 -22.42
N SER A 153 8.82 39.13 -22.37
CA SER A 153 9.33 39.91 -23.51
C SER A 153 10.86 40.09 -23.54
N LEU A 154 11.59 39.57 -22.54
CA LEU A 154 13.05 39.59 -22.51
C LEU A 154 13.65 38.81 -23.69
N ARG A 155 14.73 39.37 -24.26
CA ARG A 155 15.53 38.69 -25.28
C ARG A 155 16.27 37.50 -24.67
N SER A 156 16.72 36.58 -25.52
CA SER A 156 17.38 35.33 -25.11
C SER A 156 18.59 35.58 -24.19
N GLU A 157 19.35 36.65 -24.45
CA GLU A 157 20.52 37.03 -23.67
C GLU A 157 20.15 37.54 -22.27
N GLU A 158 19.12 38.39 -22.19
CA GLU A 158 18.62 38.96 -20.92
C GLU A 158 17.94 37.90 -20.05
N ARG A 159 17.23 36.96 -20.69
CA ARG A 159 16.61 35.81 -20.01
C ARG A 159 17.66 34.83 -19.48
N ARG A 160 18.74 34.62 -20.23
CA ARG A 160 19.85 33.75 -19.82
C ARG A 160 20.51 34.25 -18.55
N ALA A 161 20.77 35.57 -18.44
CA ALA A 161 21.33 36.17 -17.24
C ALA A 161 20.48 35.89 -15.98
N LEU A 162 19.14 35.94 -16.10
CA LEU A 162 18.24 35.57 -14.99
C LEU A 162 18.36 34.09 -14.60
N ILE A 163 18.48 33.19 -15.58
CA ILE A 163 18.62 31.74 -15.33
C ILE A 163 19.98 31.42 -14.70
N GLU A 164 21.06 32.07 -15.16
CA GLU A 164 22.41 31.92 -14.60
C GLU A 164 22.50 32.41 -13.15
N GLU A 165 21.71 33.41 -12.78
CA GLU A 165 21.57 33.87 -11.40
C GLU A 165 20.88 32.81 -10.53
N PHE A 166 19.78 32.18 -10.99
CA PHE A 166 19.11 31.07 -10.28
C PHE A 166 19.97 29.81 -10.14
N ALA A 167 20.80 29.53 -11.16
CA ALA A 167 21.72 28.40 -11.14
C ALA A 167 22.94 28.67 -10.25
N GLY A 168 23.13 29.90 -9.74
CA GLY A 168 24.30 30.31 -8.97
C GLY A 168 25.58 30.31 -9.78
N THR A 169 25.50 30.29 -11.12
CA THR A 169 26.65 30.29 -12.03
C THR A 169 27.15 31.69 -12.33
N ALA A 170 26.30 32.70 -12.21
CA ALA A 170 26.64 34.11 -12.42
C ALA A 170 27.85 34.58 -11.58
N ARG A 171 27.97 34.13 -10.32
CA ARG A 171 29.12 34.45 -9.45
C ARG A 171 30.46 33.96 -10.01
N HIS A 172 30.46 32.80 -10.68
CA HIS A 172 31.64 32.20 -11.26
C HIS A 172 32.04 32.93 -12.53
N GLU A 173 31.05 33.33 -13.34
CA GLU A 173 31.25 34.16 -14.54
C GLU A 173 31.82 35.54 -14.18
N ARG A 174 31.30 36.19 -13.12
CA ARG A 174 31.81 37.48 -12.60
C ARG A 174 33.23 37.35 -12.06
N ARG A 175 33.54 36.29 -11.29
CA ARG A 175 34.89 36.02 -10.79
C ARG A 175 35.88 35.81 -11.94
N ARG A 176 35.46 35.10 -12.99
CA ARG A 176 36.25 34.91 -14.22
C ARG A 176 36.49 36.23 -14.93
N ALA A 177 35.46 37.05 -15.14
CA ALA A 177 35.59 38.35 -15.79
C ALA A 177 36.51 39.32 -15.02
N ARG A 178 36.45 39.29 -13.68
CA ARG A 178 37.36 40.06 -12.80
C ARG A 178 38.80 39.57 -12.94
N ALA A 179 39.03 38.25 -12.88
CA ALA A 179 40.35 37.67 -13.07
C ALA A 179 40.93 37.99 -14.47
N ASP A 180 40.10 37.96 -15.52
CA ASP A 180 40.51 38.34 -16.88
C ASP A 180 40.88 39.83 -16.98
N THR A 181 40.22 40.70 -16.21
CA THR A 181 40.53 42.14 -16.17
C THR A 181 41.82 42.40 -15.39
N GLU A 182 41.97 41.79 -14.22
CA GLU A 182 43.20 41.88 -13.39
C GLU A 182 44.42 41.31 -14.15
N MET A 183 44.24 40.24 -14.93
CA MET A 183 45.29 39.68 -15.79
C MET A 183 45.70 40.62 -16.91
N LYS A 184 44.74 41.31 -17.54
CA LYS A 184 45.04 42.33 -18.56
C LYS A 184 45.82 43.50 -17.96
N GLU A 185 45.40 44.02 -16.81
CA GLU A 185 46.12 45.09 -16.11
C GLU A 185 47.52 44.67 -15.69
N ALA A 186 47.70 43.44 -15.17
CA ALA A 186 49.02 42.91 -14.83
C ALA A 186 49.93 42.77 -16.06
N THR A 187 49.38 42.37 -17.20
CA THR A 187 50.12 42.25 -18.46
C THR A 187 50.55 43.63 -18.99
N GLU A 188 49.66 44.62 -18.94
CA GLU A 188 49.98 46.01 -19.32
C GLU A 188 51.01 46.65 -18.38
N ASN A 189 50.90 46.41 -17.08
CA ASN A 189 51.88 46.87 -16.09
C ASN A 189 53.24 46.21 -16.30
N ARG A 190 53.30 44.91 -16.61
CA ARG A 190 54.55 44.22 -16.95
C ARG A 190 55.22 44.83 -18.18
N ALA A 191 54.45 45.07 -19.25
CA ALA A 191 54.98 45.72 -20.46
C ALA A 191 55.56 47.11 -20.15
N ARG A 192 54.93 47.87 -19.25
CA ARG A 192 55.40 49.20 -18.82
C ARG A 192 56.68 49.13 -17.98
N VAL A 193 56.82 48.13 -17.11
CA VAL A 193 58.05 47.87 -16.35
C VAL A 193 59.19 47.45 -17.26
N GLU A 194 58.93 46.57 -18.25
CA GLU A 194 59.92 46.16 -19.25
C GLU A 194 60.43 47.35 -20.08
N GLU A 195 59.57 48.29 -20.44
CA GLU A 195 59.93 49.54 -21.12
C GLU A 195 60.84 50.44 -20.25
N ILE A 196 60.48 50.64 -18.98
CA ILE A 196 61.29 51.42 -18.02
C ILE A 196 62.66 50.78 -17.79
N MET A 197 62.71 49.46 -17.63
CA MET A 197 63.96 48.70 -17.52
C MET A 197 64.81 48.82 -18.79
N GLY A 198 64.18 48.81 -19.97
CA GLY A 198 64.85 49.07 -21.25
C GLY A 198 65.50 50.47 -21.32
N ALA A 199 64.86 51.48 -20.73
CA ALA A 199 65.36 52.85 -20.67
C ALA A 199 66.48 53.07 -19.62
N LEU A 200 66.54 52.27 -18.55
CA LEU A 200 67.55 52.36 -17.48
C LEU A 200 68.86 51.60 -17.77
N ARG A 201 68.80 50.52 -18.55
CA ARG A 201 69.99 49.72 -18.95
C ARG A 201 71.12 50.54 -19.61
N PRO A 202 70.86 51.56 -20.45
CA PRO A 202 71.91 52.43 -20.99
C PRO A 202 72.59 53.33 -19.94
N GLN A 203 71.87 53.73 -18.89
CA GLN A 203 72.41 54.56 -17.79
C GLN A 203 73.28 53.72 -16.85
N GLU A 204 72.86 52.48 -16.57
CA GLU A 204 73.64 51.48 -15.83
C GLU A 204 74.96 51.15 -16.55
N ARG A 205 74.91 50.94 -17.87
CA ARG A 205 76.11 50.71 -18.71
C ARG A 205 77.07 51.90 -18.71
N ARG A 206 76.56 53.13 -18.58
CA ARG A 206 77.39 54.36 -18.45
C ARG A 206 78.08 54.44 -17.09
N LEU A 207 77.41 54.03 -16.02
CA LEU A 207 77.95 54.01 -14.65
C LEU A 207 78.97 52.88 -14.45
N ALA A 208 78.72 51.71 -15.04
CA ALA A 208 79.65 50.59 -15.04
C ALA A 208 80.96 50.88 -15.82
N SER A 209 80.92 51.79 -16.79
CA SER A 209 82.10 52.23 -17.55
C SER A 209 83.04 53.15 -16.76
N LEU A 210 82.56 53.81 -15.69
CA LEU A 210 83.38 54.70 -14.84
C LEU A 210 84.08 53.97 -13.68
N ALA A 211 83.62 52.77 -13.30
CA ALA A 211 84.15 52.02 -12.17
C ALA A 211 85.34 51.09 -12.53
N ARG A 212 85.72 50.98 -13.81
CA ARG A 212 86.71 50.02 -14.32
C ARG A 212 88.15 50.55 -14.37
N GLN A 213 88.46 51.69 -13.75
CA GLN A 213 89.75 52.38 -13.90
C GLN A 213 90.68 52.31 -12.68
N GLU A 214 90.77 51.18 -11.97
CA GLU A 214 91.84 50.96 -10.97
C GLU A 214 92.31 49.50 -11.01
N SER A 215 93.57 49.31 -11.39
CA SER A 215 94.17 48.06 -11.87
C SER A 215 95.16 47.43 -10.88
N GLY A 216 95.03 46.12 -10.64
CA GLY A 216 96.11 45.29 -10.08
C GLY A 216 95.66 43.98 -9.41
N ARG A 217 95.17 42.97 -10.16
CA ARG A 217 94.89 41.62 -9.59
C ARG A 217 94.72 40.47 -10.60
N GLU A 218 95.43 40.37 -11.72
CA GLU A 218 95.08 39.40 -12.78
C GLU A 218 95.42 37.91 -12.51
N GLU A 219 96.40 37.58 -11.68
CA GLU A 219 96.85 36.17 -11.56
C GLU A 219 96.01 35.33 -10.57
N LEU A 220 95.53 35.90 -9.47
CA LEU A 220 94.66 35.20 -8.50
C LEU A 220 93.22 35.00 -9.00
N LEU A 221 92.79 35.76 -10.01
CA LEU A 221 91.44 35.71 -10.56
C LEU A 221 91.24 34.51 -11.49
N THR A 222 92.28 34.10 -12.23
CA THR A 222 92.17 33.00 -13.21
C THR A 222 91.96 31.63 -12.54
N GLU A 223 92.69 31.33 -11.46
CA GLU A 223 92.53 30.06 -10.72
C GLU A 223 91.18 29.98 -9.99
N ALA A 224 90.69 31.11 -9.47
CA ALA A 224 89.38 31.19 -8.82
C ALA A 224 88.23 30.93 -9.82
N VAL A 225 88.29 31.52 -11.03
CA VAL A 225 87.29 31.33 -12.08
C VAL A 225 87.20 29.87 -12.54
N GLU A 226 88.33 29.18 -12.76
CA GLU A 226 88.32 27.77 -13.17
C GLU A 226 87.74 26.82 -12.12
N ARG A 227 87.93 27.13 -10.84
CA ARG A 227 87.40 26.33 -9.73
C ARG A 227 85.90 26.56 -9.53
N ILE A 228 85.44 27.81 -9.65
CA ILE A 228 84.02 28.18 -9.62
C ILE A 228 83.28 27.53 -10.79
N ALA A 229 83.84 27.56 -12.00
CA ALA A 229 83.24 26.93 -13.18
C ALA A 229 83.08 25.41 -13.03
N ARG A 230 84.07 24.70 -12.48
CA ARG A 230 83.99 23.24 -12.25
C ARG A 230 82.93 22.87 -11.22
N LEU A 231 82.86 23.60 -10.10
CA LEU A 231 81.86 23.36 -9.06
C LEU A 231 80.45 23.71 -9.55
N GLY A 232 80.31 24.81 -10.30
CA GLY A 232 79.07 25.20 -10.97
C GLY A 232 78.57 24.14 -11.95
N ALA A 233 79.45 23.57 -12.79
CA ALA A 233 79.10 22.52 -13.74
C ALA A 233 78.62 21.22 -13.05
N GLN A 234 79.27 20.81 -11.94
CA GLN A 234 78.85 19.64 -11.16
C GLN A 234 77.49 19.85 -10.50
N ARG A 235 77.27 21.02 -9.89
CA ARG A 235 76.00 21.37 -9.25
C ARG A 235 74.87 21.51 -10.29
N GLY A 236 75.14 22.13 -11.43
CA GLY A 236 74.20 22.23 -12.55
C GLY A 236 73.80 20.87 -13.13
N ALA A 237 74.77 19.96 -13.32
CA ALA A 237 74.48 18.59 -13.79
C ALA A 237 73.60 17.80 -12.79
N TRP A 238 73.84 17.97 -11.49
CA TRP A 238 73.02 17.37 -10.44
C TRP A 238 71.60 17.93 -10.44
N LEU A 239 71.43 19.26 -10.46
CA LEU A 239 70.12 19.93 -10.55
C LEU A 239 69.36 19.50 -11.81
N ALA A 240 70.01 19.46 -12.97
CA ALA A 240 69.38 19.03 -14.22
C ALA A 240 68.92 17.55 -14.18
N SER A 241 69.71 16.66 -13.56
CA SER A 241 69.33 15.24 -13.40
C SER A 241 68.14 15.06 -12.45
N ARG A 242 68.09 15.85 -11.37
CA ARG A 242 66.99 15.86 -10.40
C ARG A 242 65.73 16.46 -11.03
N GLY A 243 65.86 17.58 -11.74
CA GLY A 243 64.80 18.23 -12.50
C GLY A 243 64.17 17.30 -13.54
N ARG A 244 64.97 16.54 -14.30
CA ARG A 244 64.43 15.53 -15.24
C ARG A 244 63.58 14.45 -14.57
N ARG A 245 63.98 13.96 -13.39
CA ARG A 245 63.22 12.94 -12.64
C ARG A 245 61.91 13.50 -12.11
N VAL A 246 61.95 14.69 -11.51
CA VAL A 246 60.75 15.35 -10.96
C VAL A 246 59.78 15.68 -12.09
N ARG A 247 60.24 16.30 -13.18
CA ARG A 247 59.41 16.60 -14.37
C ARG A 247 58.82 15.34 -15.00
N GLY A 248 59.60 14.28 -15.16
CA GLY A 248 59.09 13.00 -15.67
C GLY A 248 58.02 12.35 -14.78
N GLY A 249 58.17 12.44 -13.45
CA GLY A 249 57.14 11.99 -12.50
C GLY A 249 55.87 12.84 -12.55
N LEU A 250 56.02 14.14 -12.78
CA LEU A 250 54.94 15.11 -12.90
C LEU A 250 54.15 14.91 -14.19
N ASP A 251 54.82 14.68 -15.32
CA ASP A 251 54.18 14.36 -16.60
C ASP A 251 53.43 13.02 -16.55
N ALA A 252 54.00 12.01 -15.89
CA ALA A 252 53.33 10.73 -15.68
C ALA A 252 52.06 10.89 -14.80
N ALA A 253 52.14 11.66 -13.72
CA ALA A 253 50.99 11.93 -12.85
C ALA A 253 49.91 12.74 -13.56
N ARG A 254 50.28 13.73 -14.40
CA ARG A 254 49.36 14.49 -15.25
C ARG A 254 48.64 13.60 -16.26
N ALA A 255 49.37 12.71 -16.94
CA ALA A 255 48.78 11.78 -17.88
C ALA A 255 47.77 10.82 -17.20
N SER A 256 48.09 10.32 -16.00
CA SER A 256 47.16 9.53 -15.20
C SER A 256 45.92 10.34 -14.78
N LEU A 257 46.11 11.59 -14.35
CA LEU A 257 45.01 12.47 -13.94
C LEU A 257 44.05 12.75 -15.10
N ASP A 258 44.58 13.05 -16.29
CA ASP A 258 43.77 13.27 -17.50
C ASP A 258 43.01 12.01 -17.92
N ALA A 259 43.63 10.83 -17.79
CA ALA A 259 42.97 9.55 -18.03
C ALA A 259 41.82 9.30 -17.05
N THR A 260 42.05 9.51 -15.74
CA THR A 260 41.02 9.37 -14.69
C THR A 260 39.88 10.37 -14.89
N ARG A 261 40.17 11.63 -15.25
CA ARG A 261 39.16 12.63 -15.59
C ARG A 261 38.35 12.26 -16.82
N SER A 262 38.99 11.68 -17.84
CA SER A 262 38.28 11.18 -19.02
C SER A 262 37.37 10.00 -18.66
N ALA A 263 37.84 9.08 -17.82
CA ALA A 263 37.03 7.96 -17.31
C ALA A 263 35.85 8.46 -16.48
N LEU A 264 36.04 9.49 -15.64
CA LEU A 264 34.98 10.11 -14.84
C LEU A 264 33.90 10.75 -15.73
N ARG A 265 34.30 11.50 -16.77
CA ARG A 265 33.36 12.07 -17.76
C ARG A 265 32.55 10.99 -18.47
N SER A 266 33.19 9.88 -18.85
CA SER A 266 32.51 8.74 -19.48
C SER A 266 31.51 8.09 -18.50
N ALA A 267 31.91 7.87 -17.26
CA ALA A 267 31.04 7.33 -16.21
C ALA A 267 29.85 8.25 -15.89
N ASP A 268 30.07 9.58 -15.89
CA ASP A 268 29.00 10.57 -15.72
C ASP A 268 27.98 10.51 -16.88
N ALA A 269 28.43 10.36 -18.12
CA ALA A 269 27.56 10.23 -19.28
C ALA A 269 26.70 8.96 -19.22
N VAL A 270 27.30 7.81 -18.88
CA VAL A 270 26.60 6.53 -18.70
C VAL A 270 25.58 6.62 -17.57
N ALA A 271 25.97 7.19 -16.42
CA ALA A 271 25.07 7.36 -15.28
C ALA A 271 23.88 8.28 -15.64
N GLN A 272 24.11 9.32 -16.44
CA GLN A 272 23.04 10.20 -16.90
C GLN A 272 22.08 9.47 -17.84
N GLU A 273 22.59 8.69 -18.80
CA GLU A 273 21.76 7.90 -19.70
C GLU A 273 20.87 6.91 -18.92
N ARG A 274 21.43 6.22 -17.91
CA ARG A 274 20.65 5.30 -17.06
C ARG A 274 19.61 6.02 -16.21
N ARG A 275 19.89 7.24 -15.73
CA ARG A 275 18.90 8.06 -15.01
C ARG A 275 17.74 8.51 -15.91
N ASP A 276 18.04 8.82 -17.17
CA ASP A 276 17.00 9.14 -18.16
C ASP A 276 16.15 7.89 -18.46
N ARG A 277 16.77 6.72 -18.61
CA ARG A 277 16.07 5.43 -18.72
C ARG A 277 15.22 5.10 -17.49
N LEU A 278 15.71 5.39 -16.28
CA LEU A 278 14.93 5.20 -15.05
C LEU A 278 13.69 6.10 -15.02
N THR A 279 13.84 7.35 -15.48
CA THR A 279 12.73 8.30 -15.55
C THR A 279 11.66 7.83 -16.53
N ALA A 280 12.07 7.35 -17.71
CA ALA A 280 11.16 6.73 -18.68
C ALA A 280 10.47 5.48 -18.11
N ALA A 281 11.24 4.56 -17.51
CA ALA A 281 10.70 3.33 -16.91
C ALA A 281 9.69 3.61 -15.78
N ARG A 282 9.94 4.63 -14.96
CA ARG A 282 8.99 5.08 -13.91
C ARG A 282 7.69 5.63 -14.52
N SER A 283 7.79 6.40 -15.60
CA SER A 283 6.63 6.91 -16.33
C SER A 283 5.81 5.76 -16.93
N ASP A 284 6.47 4.79 -17.59
CA ASP A 284 5.81 3.63 -18.19
C ASP A 284 5.14 2.75 -17.14
N LEU A 285 5.80 2.52 -16.00
CA LEU A 285 5.23 1.77 -14.88
C LEU A 285 4.02 2.50 -14.28
N ALA A 286 4.09 3.83 -14.13
CA ALA A 286 2.96 4.63 -13.64
C ALA A 286 1.76 4.54 -14.59
N ALA A 287 1.99 4.64 -15.91
CA ALA A 287 0.94 4.48 -16.92
C ALA A 287 0.33 3.06 -16.89
N ALA A 288 1.17 2.02 -16.77
CA ALA A 288 0.70 0.64 -16.68
C ALA A 288 -0.11 0.35 -15.41
N ARG A 289 0.26 0.97 -14.27
CA ARG A 289 -0.52 0.87 -13.02
C ARG A 289 -1.89 1.53 -13.15
N LEU A 290 -1.97 2.69 -13.80
CA LEU A 290 -3.25 3.35 -14.05
C LEU A 290 -4.15 2.52 -14.98
N ASP A 291 -3.58 1.92 -16.03
CA ASP A 291 -4.30 1.00 -16.93
C ASP A 291 -4.81 -0.24 -16.18
N LEU A 292 -3.99 -0.81 -15.29
CA LEU A 292 -4.38 -1.92 -14.43
C LEU A 292 -5.56 -1.56 -13.50
N GLU A 293 -5.56 -0.37 -12.90
CA GLU A 293 -6.68 0.10 -12.07
C GLU A 293 -7.98 0.24 -12.89
N GLY A 294 -7.90 0.76 -14.11
CA GLY A 294 -9.06 0.82 -15.03
C GLY A 294 -9.62 -0.57 -15.36
N HIS A 295 -8.74 -1.53 -15.64
CA HIS A 295 -9.13 -2.91 -15.91
C HIS A 295 -9.64 -3.64 -14.66
N ARG A 296 -9.12 -3.31 -13.47
CA ARG A 296 -9.64 -3.81 -12.18
C ARG A 296 -11.09 -3.39 -11.97
N ALA A 297 -11.40 -2.11 -12.18
CA ALA A 297 -12.76 -1.60 -12.06
C ALA A 297 -13.71 -2.26 -13.07
N THR A 298 -13.23 -2.49 -14.30
CA THR A 298 -13.99 -3.18 -15.36
C THR A 298 -14.28 -4.64 -14.96
N ARG A 299 -13.28 -5.37 -14.44
CA ARG A 299 -13.44 -6.75 -13.94
C ARG A 299 -14.45 -6.80 -12.80
N GLU A 300 -14.33 -5.93 -11.81
CA GLU A 300 -15.24 -5.89 -10.66
C GLU A 300 -16.69 -5.51 -11.07
N ALA A 301 -16.87 -4.67 -12.09
CA ALA A 301 -18.19 -4.36 -12.64
C ALA A 301 -18.80 -5.56 -13.39
N ALA A 302 -17.99 -6.27 -14.18
CA ALA A 302 -18.44 -7.45 -14.91
C ALA A 302 -18.78 -8.61 -13.97
N GLU A 303 -17.96 -8.88 -12.95
CA GLU A 303 -18.22 -9.91 -11.94
C GLU A 303 -19.47 -9.61 -11.10
N ARG A 304 -19.70 -8.35 -10.73
CA ARG A 304 -20.95 -7.95 -10.06
C ARG A 304 -22.18 -8.15 -10.95
N SER A 305 -22.05 -7.88 -12.24
CA SER A 305 -23.14 -8.09 -13.19
C SER A 305 -23.45 -9.59 -13.35
N LEU A 306 -22.42 -10.43 -13.40
CA LEU A 306 -22.56 -11.89 -13.43
C LEU A 306 -23.25 -12.41 -12.17
N ALA A 307 -22.77 -12.03 -10.99
CA ALA A 307 -23.34 -12.46 -9.72
C ALA A 307 -24.83 -12.05 -9.58
N ARG A 308 -25.19 -10.86 -10.09
CA ARG A 308 -26.59 -10.40 -10.12
C ARG A 308 -27.46 -11.28 -11.02
N ALA A 309 -26.98 -11.59 -12.23
CA ALA A 309 -27.71 -12.42 -13.18
C ALA A 309 -27.85 -13.87 -12.68
N GLU A 310 -26.81 -14.43 -12.06
CA GLU A 310 -26.85 -15.76 -11.43
C GLU A 310 -27.85 -15.81 -10.28
N ALA A 311 -27.90 -14.76 -9.44
CA ALA A 311 -28.86 -14.66 -8.36
C ALA A 311 -30.31 -14.56 -8.86
N GLU A 312 -30.55 -13.83 -9.96
CA GLU A 312 -31.86 -13.76 -10.61
C GLU A 312 -32.26 -15.11 -11.21
N SER A 313 -31.33 -15.82 -11.84
CA SER A 313 -31.59 -17.18 -12.35
C SER A 313 -31.96 -18.15 -11.23
N ALA A 314 -31.22 -18.12 -10.12
CA ALA A 314 -31.51 -18.94 -8.95
C ALA A 314 -32.83 -18.57 -8.25
N ALA A 315 -33.28 -17.31 -8.37
CA ALA A 315 -34.61 -16.92 -7.90
C ALA A 315 -35.71 -17.50 -8.80
N LEU A 316 -35.57 -17.39 -10.12
CA LEU A 316 -36.51 -17.97 -11.09
C LEU A 316 -36.63 -19.49 -10.94
N ASP A 317 -35.51 -20.20 -10.74
CA ASP A 317 -35.52 -21.65 -10.52
C ASP A 317 -36.29 -22.05 -9.25
N ARG A 318 -36.19 -21.24 -8.18
CA ARG A 318 -36.96 -21.45 -6.94
C ARG A 318 -38.45 -21.19 -7.14
N ASP A 319 -38.80 -20.16 -7.90
CA ASP A 319 -40.20 -19.86 -8.22
C ASP A 319 -40.83 -20.95 -9.10
N LEU A 320 -40.08 -21.49 -10.07
CA LEU A 320 -40.51 -22.64 -10.87
C LEU A 320 -40.72 -23.89 -10.01
N ALA A 321 -39.77 -24.21 -9.11
CA ALA A 321 -39.92 -25.34 -8.20
C ALA A 321 -41.14 -25.20 -7.26
N ARG A 322 -41.44 -23.97 -6.81
CA ARG A 322 -42.64 -23.67 -6.01
C ARG A 322 -43.92 -23.92 -6.81
N LEU A 323 -43.98 -23.49 -8.06
CA LEU A 323 -45.13 -23.73 -8.94
C LEU A 323 -45.31 -25.22 -9.25
N ASP A 324 -44.22 -25.95 -9.48
CA ASP A 324 -44.28 -27.41 -9.69
C ASP A 324 -44.85 -28.13 -8.46
N ALA A 325 -44.45 -27.73 -7.26
CA ALA A 325 -45.02 -28.27 -6.03
C ALA A 325 -46.53 -27.93 -5.90
N GLU A 326 -46.95 -26.72 -6.28
CA GLU A 326 -48.36 -26.33 -6.28
C GLU A 326 -49.19 -27.15 -7.28
N VAL A 327 -48.66 -27.40 -8.48
CA VAL A 327 -49.30 -28.25 -9.50
C VAL A 327 -49.42 -29.68 -8.99
N VAL A 328 -48.35 -30.27 -8.44
CA VAL A 328 -48.37 -31.64 -7.89
C VAL A 328 -49.42 -31.78 -6.78
N ALA A 329 -49.53 -30.77 -5.90
CA ALA A 329 -50.55 -30.75 -4.85
C ALA A 329 -51.97 -30.66 -5.42
N ALA A 330 -52.20 -29.77 -6.39
CA ALA A 330 -53.50 -29.64 -7.05
C ALA A 330 -53.88 -30.90 -7.86
N GLU A 331 -52.92 -31.56 -8.51
CA GLU A 331 -53.15 -32.85 -9.18
C GLU A 331 -53.45 -33.97 -8.18
N ALA A 332 -52.83 -33.95 -7.00
CA ALA A 332 -53.16 -34.89 -5.92
C ALA A 332 -54.60 -34.69 -5.44
N ASP A 333 -55.05 -33.44 -5.30
CA ASP A 333 -56.45 -33.12 -4.98
C ASP A 333 -57.38 -33.70 -6.05
N VAL A 334 -57.09 -33.49 -7.35
CA VAL A 334 -57.88 -34.06 -8.46
C VAL A 334 -57.91 -35.58 -8.39
N ARG A 335 -56.75 -36.24 -8.26
CA ARG A 335 -56.66 -37.70 -8.17
C ARG A 335 -57.46 -38.27 -6.97
N SER A 336 -57.44 -37.59 -5.84
CA SER A 336 -58.19 -38.02 -4.64
C SER A 336 -59.70 -37.99 -4.87
N VAL A 337 -60.20 -36.97 -5.59
CA VAL A 337 -61.62 -36.87 -5.93
C VAL A 337 -62.00 -37.82 -7.06
N GLU A 338 -61.13 -38.03 -8.04
CA GLU A 338 -61.36 -39.02 -9.09
C GLU A 338 -61.44 -40.45 -8.53
N ALA A 339 -60.63 -40.78 -7.52
CA ALA A 339 -60.77 -42.03 -6.77
C ALA A 339 -62.12 -42.15 -6.05
N LEU A 340 -62.64 -41.05 -5.47
CA LEU A 340 -63.99 -41.01 -4.90
C LEU A 340 -65.09 -41.17 -5.97
N ARG A 341 -64.91 -40.59 -7.17
CA ARG A 341 -65.84 -40.78 -8.31
C ARG A 341 -65.80 -42.20 -8.88
N ALA A 342 -64.63 -42.84 -8.85
CA ALA A 342 -64.44 -44.22 -9.30
C ALA A 342 -64.97 -45.25 -8.29
N ALA A 343 -65.16 -44.87 -7.03
CA ALA A 343 -65.89 -45.68 -6.07
C ALA A 343 -67.32 -45.89 -6.58
N ALA A 344 -67.74 -47.16 -6.66
CA ALA A 344 -69.06 -47.51 -7.15
C ALA A 344 -70.14 -46.80 -6.32
N ALA A 345 -71.12 -46.18 -6.99
CA ALA A 345 -72.26 -45.61 -6.31
C ALA A 345 -72.94 -46.70 -5.46
N PRO A 346 -73.26 -46.44 -4.19
CA PRO A 346 -74.09 -47.34 -3.41
C PRO A 346 -75.39 -47.58 -4.19
N SER A 347 -75.63 -48.81 -4.62
CA SER A 347 -76.86 -49.17 -5.29
C SER A 347 -77.91 -49.45 -4.23
N VAL A 348 -79.07 -48.81 -4.33
CA VAL A 348 -80.27 -49.34 -3.67
C VAL A 348 -80.52 -50.70 -4.30
N ASP A 349 -80.48 -51.75 -3.49
CA ASP A 349 -80.73 -53.11 -3.97
C ASP A 349 -82.12 -53.17 -4.59
N ALA A 350 -82.16 -53.22 -5.93
CA ALA A 350 -83.40 -53.22 -6.71
C ALA A 350 -84.21 -54.49 -6.45
N ASP A 351 -83.54 -55.59 -6.12
CA ASP A 351 -84.18 -56.84 -5.74
C ASP A 351 -84.72 -56.74 -4.31
N ALA A 352 -84.06 -56.03 -3.39
CA ALA A 352 -84.60 -55.74 -2.06
C ALA A 352 -85.79 -54.76 -2.10
N ALA A 353 -85.74 -53.74 -2.95
CA ALA A 353 -86.84 -52.80 -3.16
C ALA A 353 -88.04 -53.46 -3.85
N ALA A 354 -87.79 -54.24 -4.90
CA ALA A 354 -88.81 -55.05 -5.56
C ALA A 354 -89.33 -56.14 -4.62
N SER A 355 -88.48 -56.78 -3.81
CA SER A 355 -88.89 -57.75 -2.79
C SER A 355 -89.66 -57.09 -1.66
N LEU A 356 -89.41 -55.83 -1.31
CA LEU A 356 -90.22 -55.08 -0.36
C LEU A 356 -91.61 -54.83 -0.93
N GLU A 357 -91.71 -54.42 -2.19
CA GLU A 357 -92.98 -54.26 -2.92
C GLU A 357 -93.73 -55.60 -3.08
N LEU A 358 -93.00 -56.68 -3.35
CA LEU A 358 -93.53 -58.04 -3.46
C LEU A 358 -93.96 -58.58 -2.10
N VAL A 359 -93.20 -58.35 -1.04
CA VAL A 359 -93.57 -58.68 0.35
C VAL A 359 -94.75 -57.84 0.81
N ASP A 360 -94.87 -56.59 0.38
CA ASP A 360 -96.06 -55.76 0.64
C ASP A 360 -97.29 -56.29 -0.11
N ALA A 361 -97.13 -56.71 -1.35
CA ALA A 361 -98.17 -57.36 -2.13
C ALA A 361 -98.57 -58.72 -1.54
N ASP A 362 -97.60 -59.54 -1.12
CA ASP A 362 -97.78 -60.85 -0.48
C ASP A 362 -98.38 -60.71 0.92
N LEU A 363 -98.01 -59.68 1.69
CA LEU A 363 -98.63 -59.35 2.97
C LEU A 363 -100.09 -58.92 2.76
N ALA A 364 -100.37 -58.14 1.71
CA ALA A 364 -101.72 -57.77 1.32
C ALA A 364 -102.53 -58.96 0.77
N ALA A 365 -101.88 -59.92 0.10
CA ALA A 365 -102.50 -61.15 -0.39
C ALA A 365 -102.75 -62.14 0.76
N ALA A 366 -101.78 -62.36 1.65
CA ALA A 366 -101.92 -63.20 2.85
C ALA A 366 -103.02 -62.67 3.79
N ARG A 367 -103.14 -61.33 3.94
CA ARG A 367 -104.27 -60.71 4.67
C ARG A 367 -105.62 -60.97 3.98
N ARG A 368 -105.67 -60.87 2.65
CA ARG A 368 -106.84 -61.22 1.85
C ARG A 368 -107.16 -62.72 1.88
N GLU A 369 -106.16 -63.58 2.04
CA GLU A 369 -106.35 -65.03 2.09
C GLU A 369 -106.81 -65.50 3.47
N VAL A 370 -106.39 -64.83 4.54
CA VAL A 370 -107.04 -64.96 5.87
C VAL A 370 -108.51 -64.54 5.79
N GLU A 371 -108.83 -63.49 5.02
CA GLU A 371 -110.21 -63.06 4.71
C GLU A 371 -110.97 -64.03 3.77
N ALA A 372 -110.28 -64.76 2.89
CA ALA A 372 -110.90 -65.72 1.96
C ALA A 372 -111.10 -67.12 2.59
N LEU A 373 -110.15 -67.58 3.42
CA LEU A 373 -110.26 -68.83 4.21
C LEU A 373 -111.28 -68.74 5.35
N THR A 374 -111.75 -67.53 5.66
CA THR A 374 -112.94 -67.30 6.49
C THR A 374 -114.24 -67.31 5.69
N ALA A 375 -114.20 -67.34 4.35
CA ALA A 375 -115.37 -67.11 3.48
C ALA A 375 -115.78 -68.27 2.55
N ASP A 376 -114.89 -69.16 2.08
CA ASP A 376 -115.37 -70.35 1.34
C ASP A 376 -114.33 -71.46 1.19
N ALA A 377 -114.82 -72.70 1.14
CA ALA A 377 -114.05 -73.92 0.99
C ALA A 377 -114.36 -74.58 -0.36
N GLY A 378 -113.37 -74.71 -1.25
CA GLY A 378 -113.37 -75.80 -2.24
C GLY A 378 -112.83 -75.50 -3.66
N GLY A 379 -111.75 -76.22 -4.02
CA GLY A 379 -111.37 -76.67 -5.38
C GLY A 379 -110.65 -75.62 -6.26
N ASP A 380 -109.58 -75.87 -7.01
CA ASP A 380 -109.16 -77.04 -7.79
C ASP A 380 -107.67 -76.85 -8.22
N ASP A 381 -106.77 -77.79 -7.88
CA ASP A 381 -105.31 -77.57 -7.73
C ASP A 381 -104.42 -77.90 -8.96
N ALA A 382 -104.97 -78.40 -10.07
CA ALA A 382 -104.13 -79.08 -11.07
C ALA A 382 -103.48 -78.17 -12.14
N GLY A 383 -104.02 -76.99 -12.43
CA GLY A 383 -103.56 -76.12 -13.54
C GLY A 383 -102.45 -75.11 -13.17
N ALA A 384 -102.32 -74.76 -11.90
CA ALA A 384 -101.29 -73.83 -11.41
C ALA A 384 -99.89 -74.47 -11.38
N LEU A 385 -99.81 -75.77 -11.09
CA LEU A 385 -98.56 -76.52 -10.95
C LEU A 385 -97.77 -76.62 -12.27
N LEU A 386 -98.46 -76.76 -13.41
CA LEU A 386 -97.79 -76.91 -14.72
C LEU A 386 -97.17 -75.61 -15.26
N ARG A 387 -97.70 -74.44 -14.86
CA ARG A 387 -97.15 -73.12 -15.22
C ARG A 387 -95.95 -72.74 -14.35
N ALA A 388 -95.97 -73.11 -13.07
CA ALA A 388 -94.86 -72.92 -12.15
C ALA A 388 -93.61 -73.72 -12.57
N LEU A 389 -93.79 -74.94 -13.09
CA LEU A 389 -92.67 -75.78 -13.56
C LEU A 389 -91.97 -75.20 -14.79
N ARG A 390 -92.71 -74.68 -15.79
CA ARG A 390 -92.12 -74.09 -17.01
C ARG A 390 -91.41 -72.76 -16.77
N ALA A 391 -91.91 -71.93 -15.86
CA ALA A 391 -91.24 -70.68 -15.48
C ALA A 391 -89.89 -70.96 -14.78
N ARG A 392 -89.85 -72.05 -14.01
CA ARG A 392 -88.68 -72.49 -13.25
C ARG A 392 -87.59 -73.11 -14.14
N ASP A 393 -87.96 -73.85 -15.18
CA ASP A 393 -87.00 -74.34 -16.19
C ASP A 393 -86.34 -73.19 -16.98
N ALA A 394 -87.08 -72.10 -17.24
CA ALA A 394 -86.53 -70.92 -17.90
C ALA A 394 -85.55 -70.14 -16.99
N GLU A 395 -85.86 -70.04 -15.69
CA GLU A 395 -84.99 -69.43 -14.68
C GLU A 395 -83.67 -70.19 -14.52
N ILE A 396 -83.71 -71.53 -14.53
CA ILE A 396 -82.52 -72.39 -14.49
C ILE A 396 -81.61 -72.14 -15.71
N ALA A 397 -82.19 -72.12 -16.93
CA ALA A 397 -81.42 -71.90 -18.15
C ALA A 397 -80.75 -70.52 -18.21
N GLU A 398 -81.40 -69.48 -17.65
CA GLU A 398 -80.84 -68.13 -17.58
C GLU A 398 -79.68 -68.04 -16.57
N LEU A 399 -79.84 -68.67 -15.41
CA LEU A 399 -78.80 -68.72 -14.37
C LEU A 399 -77.57 -69.52 -14.83
N ASP A 400 -77.77 -70.64 -15.54
CA ASP A 400 -76.67 -71.42 -16.13
C ASP A 400 -75.89 -70.58 -17.17
N ALA A 401 -76.59 -69.92 -18.09
CA ALA A 401 -75.96 -69.04 -19.08
C ALA A 401 -75.24 -67.84 -18.43
N ARG A 402 -75.66 -67.39 -17.24
CA ARG A 402 -75.01 -66.33 -16.48
C ARG A 402 -73.75 -66.84 -15.78
N ALA A 403 -73.79 -68.04 -15.21
CA ALA A 403 -72.64 -68.69 -14.58
C ALA A 403 -71.54 -68.99 -15.61
N GLU A 404 -71.89 -69.52 -16.79
CA GLU A 404 -70.92 -69.80 -17.86
C GLU A 404 -70.22 -68.54 -18.37
N ARG A 405 -70.96 -67.43 -18.55
CA ARG A 405 -70.39 -66.14 -18.97
C ARG A 405 -69.44 -65.57 -17.93
N ALA A 406 -69.81 -65.61 -16.64
CA ALA A 406 -68.96 -65.16 -15.55
C ALA A 406 -67.70 -66.04 -15.40
N ALA A 407 -67.81 -67.36 -15.63
CA ALA A 407 -66.68 -68.28 -15.63
C ALA A 407 -65.69 -68.03 -16.78
N ALA A 408 -66.19 -67.75 -17.99
CA ALA A 408 -65.36 -67.38 -19.14
C ALA A 408 -64.61 -66.06 -18.91
N GLU A 409 -65.28 -65.05 -18.33
CA GLU A 409 -64.64 -63.77 -17.98
C GLU A 409 -63.61 -63.94 -16.85
N LEU A 410 -63.90 -64.76 -15.84
CA LEU A 410 -62.95 -65.11 -14.78
C LEU A 410 -61.69 -65.75 -15.35
N GLN A 411 -61.84 -66.68 -16.30
CA GLN A 411 -60.72 -67.34 -16.97
C GLN A 411 -59.88 -66.36 -17.80
N ALA A 412 -60.51 -65.40 -18.48
CA ALA A 412 -59.81 -64.35 -19.24
C ALA A 412 -59.02 -63.38 -18.34
N VAL A 413 -59.59 -62.96 -17.20
CA VAL A 413 -58.90 -62.08 -16.24
C VAL A 413 -57.76 -62.82 -15.52
N GLN A 414 -57.89 -64.14 -15.32
CA GLN A 414 -56.82 -64.97 -14.76
C GLN A 414 -55.66 -65.20 -15.72
N SER A 415 -55.91 -65.26 -17.03
CA SER A 415 -54.87 -65.44 -18.05
C SER A 415 -54.13 -64.13 -18.39
N ASP A 416 -54.72 -62.97 -18.14
CA ASP A 416 -54.11 -61.63 -18.30
C ASP A 416 -53.04 -61.30 -17.23
N ALA A 417 -52.57 -62.30 -16.47
CA ALA A 417 -51.57 -62.14 -15.41
C ALA A 417 -50.13 -62.00 -15.90
N ALA A 418 -49.88 -62.23 -17.19
CA ALA A 418 -48.55 -62.16 -17.79
C ALA A 418 -48.06 -60.69 -17.91
N GLY A 419 -47.34 -60.20 -16.89
CA GLY A 419 -46.64 -58.92 -16.95
C GLY A 419 -46.57 -58.13 -15.63
N ASP A 420 -47.37 -58.49 -14.62
CA ASP A 420 -47.44 -57.77 -13.35
C ASP A 420 -46.62 -58.46 -12.25
N ASP A 421 -45.29 -58.32 -12.30
CA ASP A 421 -44.36 -58.82 -11.27
C ASP A 421 -44.16 -57.77 -10.16
N LEU A 422 -45.12 -57.71 -9.23
CA LEU A 422 -45.05 -56.82 -8.07
C LEU A 422 -43.80 -57.08 -7.19
N PRO A 423 -43.41 -58.33 -6.87
CA PRO A 423 -42.18 -58.59 -6.11
C PRO A 423 -40.89 -58.07 -6.77
N ALA A 424 -40.79 -58.07 -8.10
CA ALA A 424 -39.65 -57.47 -8.80
C ALA A 424 -39.68 -55.93 -8.73
N ALA A 425 -40.84 -55.31 -8.87
CA ALA A 425 -41.00 -53.86 -8.72
C ALA A 425 -40.72 -53.36 -7.29
N GLU A 426 -41.12 -54.12 -6.27
CA GLU A 426 -40.79 -53.83 -4.87
C GLU A 426 -39.29 -53.91 -4.59
N ARG A 427 -38.60 -54.93 -5.14
CA ARG A 427 -37.13 -55.05 -5.06
C ARG A 427 -36.43 -53.88 -5.73
N ALA A 428 -36.83 -53.51 -6.95
CA ALA A 428 -36.24 -52.38 -7.67
C ALA A 428 -36.46 -51.04 -6.92
N SER A 429 -37.64 -50.82 -6.33
CA SER A 429 -37.92 -49.65 -5.50
C SER A 429 -37.06 -49.62 -4.22
N ALA A 430 -36.87 -50.76 -3.56
CA ALA A 430 -36.01 -50.86 -2.38
C ALA A 430 -34.52 -50.63 -2.70
N GLU A 431 -34.03 -51.18 -3.82
CA GLU A 431 -32.66 -50.96 -4.30
C GLU A 431 -32.41 -49.48 -4.61
N ALA A 432 -33.31 -48.84 -5.37
CA ALA A 432 -33.20 -47.42 -5.70
C ALA A 432 -33.29 -46.52 -4.45
N ALA A 433 -34.13 -46.87 -3.47
CA ALA A 433 -34.20 -46.15 -2.19
C ALA A 433 -32.91 -46.28 -1.37
N SER A 434 -32.27 -47.45 -1.38
CA SER A 434 -30.97 -47.67 -0.75
C SER A 434 -29.87 -46.83 -1.41
N GLN A 435 -29.84 -46.81 -2.75
CA GLN A 435 -28.88 -46.00 -3.52
C GLN A 435 -29.08 -44.50 -3.28
N ALA A 436 -30.32 -44.00 -3.26
CA ALA A 436 -30.63 -42.61 -2.94
C ALA A 436 -30.16 -42.24 -1.52
N THR A 437 -30.39 -43.12 -0.53
CA THR A 437 -29.92 -42.92 0.85
C THR A 437 -28.40 -42.85 0.93
N ALA A 438 -27.70 -43.74 0.23
CA ALA A 438 -26.23 -43.74 0.17
C ALA A 438 -25.69 -42.47 -0.51
N ALA A 439 -26.31 -42.03 -1.61
CA ALA A 439 -25.92 -40.80 -2.31
C ALA A 439 -26.19 -39.54 -1.48
N ALA A 440 -27.30 -39.48 -0.74
CA ALA A 440 -27.60 -38.40 0.19
C ALA A 440 -26.59 -38.34 1.36
N ALA A 441 -26.19 -39.49 1.91
CA ALA A 441 -25.15 -39.57 2.93
C ALA A 441 -23.79 -39.09 2.39
N ALA A 442 -23.43 -39.48 1.16
CA ALA A 442 -22.21 -39.00 0.50
C ALA A 442 -22.22 -37.49 0.25
N LEU A 443 -23.36 -36.93 -0.19
CA LEU A 443 -23.53 -35.48 -0.34
C LEU A 443 -23.40 -34.74 1.00
N SER A 444 -24.02 -35.25 2.06
CA SER A 444 -23.91 -34.68 3.41
C SER A 444 -22.44 -34.68 3.89
N ALA A 445 -21.72 -35.79 3.72
CA ALA A 445 -20.30 -35.88 4.05
C ALA A 445 -19.44 -34.89 3.23
N ALA A 446 -19.69 -34.78 1.92
CA ALA A 446 -18.97 -33.84 1.05
C ALA A 446 -19.25 -32.37 1.41
N THR A 447 -20.49 -32.03 1.75
CA THR A 447 -20.90 -30.69 2.20
C THR A 447 -20.25 -30.33 3.54
N ASN A 448 -20.18 -31.28 4.47
CA ASN A 448 -19.48 -31.10 5.75
C ASN A 448 -17.96 -30.93 5.55
N ALA A 449 -17.36 -31.66 4.61
CA ALA A 449 -15.95 -31.50 4.26
C ALA A 449 -15.67 -30.12 3.64
N ALA A 450 -16.52 -29.65 2.72
CA ALA A 450 -16.41 -28.34 2.10
C ALA A 450 -16.53 -27.20 3.14
N SER A 451 -17.55 -27.24 4.00
CA SER A 451 -17.72 -26.24 5.08
C SER A 451 -16.55 -26.26 6.09
N THR A 452 -16.03 -27.43 6.43
CA THR A 452 -14.83 -27.54 7.30
C THR A 452 -13.60 -26.92 6.64
N ALA A 453 -13.42 -27.15 5.34
CA ALA A 453 -12.31 -26.56 4.58
C ALA A 453 -12.45 -25.03 4.48
N GLU A 454 -13.66 -24.51 4.25
CA GLU A 454 -13.96 -23.07 4.26
C GLU A 454 -13.68 -22.41 5.61
N ALA A 455 -14.06 -23.06 6.72
CA ALA A 455 -13.74 -22.59 8.06
C ALA A 455 -12.22 -22.53 8.32
N ARG A 456 -11.48 -23.54 7.86
CA ARG A 456 -10.00 -23.54 7.93
C ARG A 456 -9.38 -22.43 7.10
N LEU A 457 -9.89 -22.15 5.91
CA LEU A 457 -9.42 -21.04 5.09
C LEU A 457 -9.69 -19.70 5.75
N ALA A 458 -10.87 -19.49 6.31
CA ALA A 458 -11.19 -18.27 7.04
C ALA A 458 -10.22 -18.05 8.23
N ALA A 459 -9.96 -19.10 9.02
CA ALA A 459 -9.00 -19.05 10.12
C ALA A 459 -7.57 -18.76 9.64
N ALA A 460 -7.10 -19.46 8.60
CA ALA A 460 -5.79 -19.23 8.02
C ALA A 460 -5.65 -17.82 7.42
N ARG A 461 -6.72 -17.26 6.83
CA ARG A 461 -6.73 -15.90 6.27
C ARG A 461 -6.60 -14.85 7.37
N ALA A 462 -7.27 -15.05 8.49
CA ALA A 462 -7.14 -14.18 9.65
C ALA A 462 -5.70 -14.18 10.17
N VAL A 463 -5.08 -15.36 10.32
CA VAL A 463 -3.68 -15.49 10.76
C VAL A 463 -2.73 -14.82 9.77
N ALA A 464 -2.87 -15.06 8.47
CA ALA A 464 -2.01 -14.45 7.47
C ALA A 464 -2.12 -12.91 7.45
N THR A 465 -3.34 -12.39 7.59
CA THR A 465 -3.58 -10.94 7.64
C THR A 465 -2.96 -10.30 8.89
N ASP A 466 -3.10 -10.96 10.05
CA ASP A 466 -2.50 -10.52 11.31
C ASP A 466 -0.96 -10.50 11.24
N ARG A 467 -0.36 -11.57 10.70
CA ARG A 467 1.11 -11.66 10.54
C ARG A 467 1.65 -10.64 9.55
N ASP A 468 0.96 -10.41 8.43
CA ASP A 468 1.33 -9.39 7.46
C ASP A 468 1.22 -7.97 8.05
N ALA A 469 0.17 -7.69 8.83
CA ALA A 469 0.03 -6.42 9.54
C ALA A 469 1.16 -6.22 10.57
N ALA A 470 1.48 -7.25 11.35
CA ALA A 470 2.58 -7.22 12.32
C ALA A 470 3.94 -7.01 11.64
N ALA A 471 4.20 -7.68 10.51
CA ALA A 471 5.42 -7.51 9.72
C ALA A 471 5.54 -6.08 9.17
N ARG A 472 4.46 -5.52 8.61
CA ARG A 472 4.43 -4.13 8.12
C ARG A 472 4.66 -3.11 9.24
N SER A 473 4.05 -3.32 10.40
CA SER A 473 4.26 -2.44 11.57
C SER A 473 5.71 -2.49 12.03
N ALA A 474 6.29 -3.69 12.17
CA ALA A 474 7.69 -3.84 12.57
C ALA A 474 8.67 -3.24 11.54
N ALA A 475 8.39 -3.39 10.24
CA ALA A 475 9.19 -2.76 9.19
C ALA A 475 9.12 -1.22 9.23
N ALA A 476 7.94 -0.66 9.51
CA ALA A 476 7.77 0.79 9.68
C ALA A 476 8.52 1.32 10.90
N GLU A 477 8.52 0.60 12.03
CA GLU A 477 9.33 0.94 13.21
C GLU A 477 10.83 0.95 12.88
N VAL A 478 11.32 -0.07 12.17
CA VAL A 478 12.72 -0.16 11.74
C VAL A 478 13.08 1.01 10.81
N ALA A 479 12.21 1.35 9.86
CA ALA A 479 12.42 2.48 8.97
C ALA A 479 12.50 3.82 9.74
N ALA A 480 11.64 4.02 10.73
CA ALA A 480 11.67 5.21 11.58
C ALA A 480 12.96 5.29 12.41
N LEU A 481 13.42 4.17 12.98
CA LEU A 481 14.68 4.11 13.74
C LEU A 481 15.90 4.35 12.83
N ARG A 482 15.90 3.79 11.61
CA ARG A 482 16.95 4.07 10.60
C ARG A 482 17.00 5.54 10.21
N GLY A 483 15.85 6.16 9.95
CA GLY A 483 15.79 7.60 9.66
C GLY A 483 16.33 8.46 10.81
N ARG A 484 16.07 8.07 12.07
CA ARG A 484 16.67 8.73 13.24
C ARG A 484 18.19 8.50 13.32
N LEU A 485 18.66 7.30 13.02
CA LEU A 485 20.09 6.97 12.99
C LEU A 485 20.82 7.82 11.93
N GLU A 486 20.30 7.87 10.71
CA GLU A 486 20.86 8.69 9.62
C GLU A 486 20.91 10.18 10.00
N ALA A 487 19.87 10.69 10.69
CA ALA A 487 19.86 12.07 11.15
C ALA A 487 20.94 12.35 12.21
N LEU A 488 21.16 11.40 13.15
CA LEU A 488 22.22 11.52 14.16
C LEU A 488 23.62 11.38 13.54
N GLU A 489 23.81 10.46 12.60
CA GLU A 489 25.05 10.30 11.85
C GLU A 489 25.35 11.54 11.01
N GLY A 490 24.34 12.12 10.36
CA GLY A 490 24.47 13.39 9.65
C GLY A 490 24.86 14.55 10.57
N ARG A 491 24.30 14.61 11.79
CA ARG A 491 24.67 15.60 12.81
C ARG A 491 26.12 15.41 13.30
N ARG A 492 26.55 14.16 13.52
CA ARG A 492 27.93 13.84 13.86
C ARG A 492 28.89 14.30 12.76
N THR A 493 28.59 13.99 11.51
CA THR A 493 29.42 14.40 10.36
C THR A 493 29.50 15.93 10.27
N ALA A 494 28.39 16.65 10.43
CA ALA A 494 28.39 18.12 10.43
C ALA A 494 29.21 18.73 11.59
N LEU A 495 29.25 18.08 12.77
CA LEU A 495 30.11 18.50 13.89
C LEU A 495 31.59 18.20 13.65
N GLN A 496 31.89 17.10 12.95
CA GLN A 496 33.26 16.68 12.60
C GLN A 496 33.83 17.43 11.38
N GLU A 497 32.97 17.97 10.51
CA GLU A 497 33.32 18.76 9.31
C GLU A 497 33.40 20.28 9.59
N ARG A 498 33.78 20.69 10.81
CA ARG A 498 34.07 22.11 11.09
C ARG A 498 35.23 22.61 10.24
N ALA A 499 35.16 23.87 9.82
CA ALA A 499 36.07 24.53 8.89
C ALA A 499 37.57 24.36 9.27
N LEU A 500 37.89 24.49 10.56
CA LEU A 500 39.23 24.24 11.10
C LEU A 500 39.78 22.82 10.80
N ALA A 501 38.97 21.77 10.88
CA ALA A 501 39.43 20.40 10.63
C ALA A 501 39.74 20.15 9.14
N LYS A 502 38.99 20.79 8.25
CA LYS A 502 39.21 20.74 6.80
C LYS A 502 40.42 21.59 6.41
N ALA A 503 40.53 22.80 6.96
CA ALA A 503 41.62 23.73 6.70
C ALA A 503 42.95 23.23 7.29
N ALA A 504 42.95 22.71 8.53
CA ALA A 504 44.14 22.15 9.18
C ALA A 504 44.68 20.90 8.46
N ARG A 505 43.81 19.97 8.03
CA ARG A 505 44.26 18.81 7.24
C ARG A 505 44.76 19.19 5.85
N ALA A 506 44.18 20.22 5.22
CA ALA A 506 44.62 20.72 3.92
C ALA A 506 46.06 21.28 3.94
N ILE A 507 46.52 21.76 5.10
CA ILE A 507 47.90 22.23 5.30
C ILE A 507 48.81 21.21 6.00
N GLY A 508 48.35 19.96 6.20
CA GLY A 508 49.14 18.87 6.79
C GLY A 508 49.11 18.76 8.32
N GLY A 509 48.19 19.45 9.00
CA GLY A 509 47.99 19.36 10.45
C GLY A 509 47.39 18.02 10.90
N ARG A 510 47.78 17.57 12.10
CA ARG A 510 47.33 16.31 12.73
C ARG A 510 46.40 16.60 13.91
N SER A 511 45.48 15.69 14.25
CA SER A 511 44.64 15.86 15.45
C SER A 511 45.46 15.64 16.73
N LEU A 512 45.22 16.42 17.79
CA LEU A 512 45.93 16.30 19.08
C LEU A 512 45.90 14.88 19.66
N LEU A 513 44.78 14.17 19.53
CA LEU A 513 44.61 12.82 20.09
C LEU A 513 45.02 11.71 19.11
N ALA A 514 45.55 12.03 17.94
CA ALA A 514 45.97 11.03 16.97
C ALA A 514 47.24 10.30 17.45
N GLY A 515 47.14 8.99 17.72
CA GLY A 515 48.27 8.17 18.17
C GLY A 515 48.57 8.27 19.68
N VAL A 516 47.69 8.92 20.45
CA VAL A 516 47.79 9.06 21.91
C VAL A 516 47.08 7.88 22.59
N GLU A 517 47.72 7.28 23.60
CA GLU A 517 47.13 6.24 24.45
C GLU A 517 46.99 6.75 25.89
N ILE A 518 45.81 6.56 26.50
CA ILE A 518 45.48 7.02 27.87
C ILE A 518 44.92 5.83 28.66
N ARG A 519 45.28 5.69 29.95
CA ARG A 519 44.69 4.65 30.82
C ARG A 519 43.18 4.85 30.97
N GLU A 520 42.43 3.75 30.97
CA GLU A 520 40.96 3.75 31.05
C GLU A 520 40.45 4.47 32.31
N GLU A 521 41.11 4.26 33.46
CA GLU A 521 40.78 4.89 34.74
C GLU A 521 41.00 6.41 34.78
N GLY A 522 41.96 6.92 33.98
CA GLY A 522 42.33 8.33 33.92
C GLY A 522 41.67 9.10 32.76
N ARG A 523 41.00 8.40 31.84
CA ARG A 523 40.47 8.97 30.59
C ARG A 523 39.49 10.12 30.82
N ALA A 524 38.58 9.98 31.78
CA ALA A 524 37.60 11.02 32.10
C ALA A 524 38.28 12.29 32.65
N ALA A 525 39.28 12.12 33.51
CA ALA A 525 40.06 13.23 34.06
C ALA A 525 40.90 13.93 32.98
N VAL A 526 41.55 13.19 32.08
CA VAL A 526 42.34 13.76 30.98
C VAL A 526 41.45 14.52 30.00
N LEU A 527 40.30 13.97 29.60
CA LEU A 527 39.38 14.66 28.69
C LEU A 527 38.76 15.90 29.34
N ALA A 528 38.41 15.84 30.63
CA ALA A 528 37.92 17.00 31.37
C ALA A 528 38.98 18.09 31.54
N ALA A 529 40.24 17.72 31.75
CA ALA A 529 41.36 18.67 31.84
C ALA A 529 41.58 19.42 30.51
N LEU A 530 41.45 18.72 29.38
CA LEU A 530 41.61 19.28 28.05
C LEU A 530 40.38 20.09 27.61
N GLY A 531 39.18 19.64 27.94
CA GLY A 531 37.94 20.29 27.56
C GLY A 531 37.85 20.56 26.05
N ALA A 532 37.58 21.81 25.67
CA ALA A 532 37.53 22.23 24.26
C ALA A 532 38.87 22.03 23.48
N LEU A 533 40.00 21.93 24.19
CA LEU A 533 41.33 21.72 23.61
C LEU A 533 41.53 20.30 23.07
N ALA A 534 40.75 19.32 23.53
CA ALA A 534 40.81 17.94 23.06
C ALA A 534 40.51 17.79 21.55
N ARG A 535 39.84 18.78 20.96
CA ARG A 535 39.47 18.85 19.54
C ARG A 535 40.46 19.64 18.68
N GLY A 536 41.58 20.07 19.24
CA GLY A 536 42.54 20.91 18.52
C GLY A 536 43.48 20.12 17.60
N PHE A 537 44.13 20.85 16.69
CA PHE A 537 45.03 20.30 15.68
C PHE A 537 46.46 20.78 15.90
N ILE A 538 47.41 19.86 15.76
CA ILE A 538 48.85 20.12 15.75
C ILE A 538 49.25 20.61 14.37
N VAL A 539 49.85 21.80 14.31
CA VAL A 539 50.30 22.49 13.09
C VAL A 539 51.67 23.14 13.33
N ASP A 540 52.42 23.43 12.27
CA ASP A 540 53.64 24.22 12.38
C ASP A 540 53.34 25.73 12.51
N ARG A 541 54.36 26.55 12.79
CA ARG A 541 54.18 28.01 12.97
C ARG A 541 53.59 28.70 11.74
N ARG A 542 53.90 28.21 10.53
CA ARG A 542 53.37 28.78 9.28
C ARG A 542 51.91 28.38 9.09
N GLY A 543 51.57 27.14 9.41
CA GLY A 543 50.22 26.61 9.33
C GLY A 543 49.25 27.29 10.28
N ALA A 544 49.71 27.67 11.48
CA ALA A 544 48.88 28.44 12.39
C ALA A 544 48.53 29.84 11.87
N SER A 545 49.47 30.53 11.22
CA SER A 545 49.21 31.82 10.59
C SER A 545 48.30 31.75 9.35
N LEU A 546 48.19 30.57 8.73
CA LEU A 546 47.26 30.31 7.62
C LEU A 546 45.84 29.97 8.10
N LEU A 547 45.67 29.71 9.39
CA LEU A 547 44.41 29.36 10.04
C LEU A 547 43.97 30.45 11.04
N ASP A 548 44.49 31.67 10.89
CA ASP A 548 44.24 32.79 11.83
C ASP A 548 42.75 33.17 11.88
N ASP A 549 42.04 32.96 10.76
CA ASP A 549 40.60 33.21 10.62
C ASP A 549 39.72 32.03 11.08
N GLU A 550 40.32 30.88 11.41
CA GLU A 550 39.60 29.65 11.73
C GLU A 550 39.40 29.49 13.25
N GLN A 551 38.15 29.29 13.68
CA GLN A 551 37.85 29.15 15.11
C GLN A 551 38.16 27.75 15.65
N GLY A 552 39.04 27.66 16.64
CA GLY A 552 39.28 26.48 17.47
C GLY A 552 40.70 26.43 18.05
N ALA A 553 41.14 25.27 18.52
CA ALA A 553 42.43 25.11 19.18
C ALA A 553 43.51 24.63 18.20
N LEU A 554 44.63 25.35 18.13
CA LEU A 554 45.80 24.98 17.35
C LEU A 554 47.02 24.81 18.27
N PHE A 555 47.75 23.72 18.08
CA PHE A 555 48.95 23.40 18.84
C PHE A 555 50.18 23.52 17.95
N ILE A 556 51.12 24.36 18.35
CA ILE A 556 52.29 24.70 17.55
C ILE A 556 53.45 23.75 17.85
N GLU A 557 53.87 23.01 16.82
CA GLU A 557 55.07 22.15 16.91
C GLU A 557 56.32 22.98 17.30
N GLY A 558 57.14 22.43 18.20
CA GLY A 558 58.43 23.03 18.60
C GLY A 558 58.36 24.23 19.55
N SER A 559 57.19 24.59 20.09
CA SER A 559 57.10 25.63 21.13
C SER A 559 57.59 25.09 22.50
N SER A 560 58.27 25.90 23.31
CA SER A 560 58.66 25.50 24.67
C SER A 560 57.52 25.72 25.68
N ALA A 561 57.37 24.84 26.66
CA ALA A 561 56.46 25.05 27.78
C ALA A 561 57.19 25.78 28.93
N PRO A 562 56.52 26.68 29.67
CA PRO A 562 57.03 27.14 30.96
C PRO A 562 57.11 25.98 31.95
N VAL A 563 58.11 25.98 32.83
CA VAL A 563 58.24 24.98 33.91
C VAL A 563 57.18 25.30 34.96
N LEU A 564 56.09 24.53 34.97
CA LEU A 564 55.06 24.58 36.01
C LEU A 564 55.39 23.57 37.11
N HIS A 565 55.21 23.97 38.36
CA HIS A 565 55.46 23.10 39.51
C HIS A 565 54.27 22.17 39.75
N SER A 566 54.54 20.88 39.91
CA SER A 566 53.54 19.89 40.32
C SER A 566 53.01 20.22 41.72
N HIS A 567 51.75 19.89 41.97
CA HIS A 567 51.17 20.07 43.29
C HIS A 567 51.96 19.26 44.35
N PRO A 568 52.28 19.82 45.52
CA PRO A 568 53.15 19.16 46.50
C PRO A 568 52.58 17.85 47.06
N ASN A 569 51.25 17.74 47.09
CA ASN A 569 50.54 16.63 47.75
C ASN A 569 49.60 15.83 46.82
N LEU A 570 49.56 16.13 45.52
CA LEU A 570 48.69 15.43 44.57
C LEU A 570 49.51 14.88 43.39
N PRO A 571 49.20 13.67 42.89
CA PRO A 571 49.84 13.14 41.70
C PRO A 571 49.49 13.97 40.48
N SER A 572 50.43 14.06 39.54
CA SER A 572 50.26 14.76 38.28
C SER A 572 49.46 13.91 37.29
N LEU A 573 48.61 14.54 36.49
CA LEU A 573 47.69 13.89 35.55
C LEU A 573 48.40 13.36 34.30
N ASP A 574 49.59 13.87 33.98
CA ASP A 574 50.47 13.36 32.92
C ASP A 574 50.80 11.87 33.10
N GLY A 575 50.86 11.39 34.35
CA GLY A 575 51.07 9.99 34.70
C GLY A 575 50.01 9.05 34.15
N GLU A 576 48.83 9.52 33.73
CA GLU A 576 47.75 8.71 33.16
C GLU A 576 47.85 8.53 31.62
N VAL A 577 48.76 9.24 30.96
CA VAL A 577 49.04 9.14 29.53
C VAL A 577 50.11 8.07 29.28
N LEU A 578 49.79 7.05 28.48
CA LEU A 578 50.68 5.92 28.16
C LEU A 578 51.57 6.20 26.95
N SER A 579 51.04 6.91 25.95
CA SER A 579 51.75 7.29 24.72
C SER A 579 51.37 8.70 24.32
N ASP A 580 52.37 9.57 24.13
CA ASP A 580 52.23 10.93 23.61
C ASP A 580 53.35 11.17 22.58
N PRO A 581 53.17 10.74 21.32
CA PRO A 581 54.23 10.73 20.31
C PRO A 581 54.76 12.13 19.98
N ASP A 582 53.96 13.17 20.19
CA ASP A 582 54.32 14.56 19.88
C ASP A 582 54.77 15.35 21.13
N GLY A 583 54.63 14.77 22.33
CA GLY A 583 54.99 15.40 23.60
C GLY A 583 54.15 16.63 23.96
N ILE A 584 53.04 16.87 23.25
CA ILE A 584 52.19 18.05 23.40
C ILE A 584 51.19 17.83 24.54
N LEU A 585 50.68 16.61 24.71
CA LEU A 585 49.72 16.31 25.77
C LEU A 585 50.37 16.42 27.15
N ALA A 586 51.60 15.92 27.31
CA ALA A 586 52.39 16.08 28.53
C ALA A 586 52.63 17.57 28.88
N ARG A 587 52.76 18.43 27.86
CA ARG A 587 52.91 19.90 28.05
C ARG A 587 51.60 20.57 28.45
N LEU A 588 50.48 20.16 27.88
CA LEU A 588 49.16 20.72 28.20
C LEU A 588 48.67 20.30 29.58
N LEU A 589 49.05 19.10 30.03
CA LEU A 589 48.73 18.57 31.35
C LEU A 589 49.76 18.98 32.41
N ALA A 590 50.80 19.74 32.04
CA ALA A 590 51.80 20.23 32.99
C ALA A 590 51.15 21.16 34.02
N GLY A 591 51.31 20.86 35.31
CA GLY A 591 50.65 21.60 36.39
C GLY A 591 49.19 21.20 36.66
N VAL A 592 48.69 20.16 35.98
CA VAL A 592 47.37 19.55 36.26
C VAL A 592 47.55 18.34 37.18
N SER A 593 46.91 18.35 38.34
CA SER A 593 46.99 17.27 39.33
C SER A 593 45.67 16.53 39.48
N ILE A 594 45.71 15.24 39.76
CA ILE A 594 44.52 14.39 39.89
C ILE A 594 44.17 14.14 41.36
N ALA A 595 42.90 14.38 41.71
CA ALA A 595 42.34 14.12 43.04
C ALA A 595 41.27 13.00 42.97
N PRO A 596 41.05 12.23 44.05
CA PRO A 596 40.03 11.18 44.07
C PRO A 596 38.60 11.75 44.00
N ASP A 597 38.34 12.86 44.71
CA ASP A 597 37.03 13.51 44.77
C ASP A 597 37.14 15.04 44.94
N ILE A 598 35.99 15.72 44.88
CA ILE A 598 35.91 17.19 44.96
C ILE A 598 36.28 17.69 46.37
N ALA A 599 35.95 16.95 47.42
CA ALA A 599 36.24 17.36 48.79
C ALA A 599 37.76 17.44 49.01
N THR A 600 38.49 16.39 48.61
CA THR A 600 39.95 16.33 48.65
C THR A 600 40.59 17.43 47.79
N ALA A 601 40.01 17.74 46.63
CA ALA A 601 40.49 18.81 45.77
C ALA A 601 40.31 20.22 46.36
N LEU A 602 39.22 20.47 47.09
CA LEU A 602 38.95 21.75 47.75
C LEU A 602 39.81 21.94 49.00
N ASP A 603 40.02 20.89 49.80
CA ASP A 603 40.87 20.94 51.01
C ASP A 603 42.34 21.28 50.68
N LEU A 604 42.79 20.92 49.48
CA LEU A 604 44.16 21.16 49.00
C LEU A 604 44.27 22.39 48.08
N LEU A 605 43.18 23.13 47.89
CA LEU A 605 43.14 24.26 46.96
C LEU A 605 44.06 25.41 47.36
N ASP A 606 44.22 25.66 48.67
CA ASP A 606 45.10 26.71 49.20
C ASP A 606 46.59 26.40 48.96
N THR A 607 46.93 25.14 48.66
CA THR A 607 48.30 24.70 48.33
C THR A 607 48.56 24.61 46.83
N LEU A 608 47.60 25.02 45.99
CA LEU A 608 47.70 24.97 44.53
C LEU A 608 48.72 26.00 44.02
N PRO A 609 49.78 25.57 43.30
CA PRO A 609 50.74 26.48 42.70
C PRO A 609 50.07 27.47 41.74
N ALA A 610 50.69 28.65 41.55
CA ALA A 610 50.17 29.65 40.61
C ALA A 610 50.05 29.05 39.20
N GLY A 611 48.82 29.05 38.65
CA GLY A 611 48.51 28.47 37.34
C GLY A 611 48.18 26.96 37.36
N GLY A 612 48.23 26.30 38.51
CA GLY A 612 47.85 24.89 38.66
C GLY A 612 46.35 24.64 38.55
N VAL A 613 45.98 23.40 38.23
CA VAL A 613 44.59 22.94 38.12
C VAL A 613 44.47 21.57 38.80
N ILE A 614 43.40 21.33 39.55
CA ILE A 614 43.10 20.01 40.13
C ILE A 614 41.92 19.40 39.37
N VAL A 615 42.03 18.16 38.93
CA VAL A 615 40.94 17.44 38.25
C VAL A 615 40.59 16.19 39.06
N THR A 616 39.31 15.94 39.29
CA THR A 616 38.88 14.72 39.97
C THR A 616 38.87 13.54 39.02
N ARG A 617 38.97 12.30 39.54
CA ARG A 617 38.76 11.08 38.72
C ARG A 617 37.41 11.08 37.99
N SER A 618 36.41 11.75 38.56
CA SER A 618 35.07 11.93 37.96
C SER A 618 34.97 13.06 36.92
N GLY A 619 36.08 13.74 36.58
CA GLY A 619 36.12 14.77 35.55
C GLY A 619 35.65 16.18 35.99
N ALA A 620 35.61 16.48 37.29
CA ALA A 620 35.40 17.85 37.76
C ALA A 620 36.75 18.60 37.76
N VAL A 621 36.78 19.80 37.20
CA VAL A 621 37.98 20.65 37.11
C VAL A 621 37.87 21.77 38.15
N ILE A 622 38.87 21.88 39.03
CA ILE A 622 38.95 22.86 40.13
C ILE A 622 40.13 23.78 39.87
N ARG A 623 39.90 25.10 39.94
CA ARG A 623 40.89 26.15 39.73
C ARG A 623 41.01 27.07 40.95
N ALA A 624 42.11 27.82 41.02
CA ALA A 624 42.34 28.82 42.06
C ALA A 624 41.15 29.80 42.21
N GLY A 625 40.83 30.17 43.45
CA GLY A 625 39.66 31.01 43.77
C GLY A 625 38.36 30.23 43.97
N GLY A 626 38.40 28.89 44.03
CA GLY A 626 37.25 28.04 44.36
C GLY A 626 36.31 27.74 43.19
N VAL A 627 36.78 27.98 41.96
CA VAL A 627 35.98 27.75 40.75
C VAL A 627 35.99 26.26 40.42
N VAL A 628 34.81 25.63 40.55
CA VAL A 628 34.59 24.23 40.16
C VAL A 628 33.79 24.21 38.87
N THR A 629 34.41 23.77 37.79
CA THR A 629 33.77 23.55 36.49
C THR A 629 33.59 22.05 36.29
N ARG A 630 32.34 21.61 36.13
CA ARG A 630 32.02 20.30 35.56
C ARG A 630 31.71 20.53 34.10
N GLU A 631 32.67 20.24 33.24
CA GLU A 631 32.36 20.15 31.82
C GLU A 631 31.55 18.87 31.61
N THR A 632 30.34 19.00 31.07
CA THR A 632 29.59 17.86 30.57
C THR A 632 30.39 17.20 29.45
N GLU A 633 30.32 15.86 29.34
CA GLU A 633 30.96 15.11 28.27
C GLU A 633 30.82 15.83 26.91
N PRO A 634 31.89 15.90 26.10
CA PRO A 634 31.83 16.57 24.81
C PRO A 634 30.68 15.99 24.00
N GLU A 635 29.86 16.87 23.41
CA GLU A 635 28.64 16.52 22.66
C GLU A 635 28.86 15.39 21.64
N ASP A 636 30.08 15.26 21.09
CA ASP A 636 30.45 14.19 20.17
C ASP A 636 30.46 12.80 20.83
N ALA A 637 30.96 12.68 22.07
CA ALA A 637 31.01 11.41 22.79
C ALA A 637 29.62 10.93 23.21
N LEU A 638 28.73 11.87 23.58
CA LEU A 638 27.32 11.58 23.84
C LEU A 638 26.58 11.15 22.57
N LEU A 639 26.86 11.80 21.43
CA LEU A 639 26.31 11.44 20.13
C LEU A 639 26.80 10.07 19.65
N ASP A 640 28.09 9.75 19.79
CA ASP A 640 28.64 8.46 19.39
C ASP A 640 28.04 7.30 20.22
N ASN A 641 27.85 7.50 21.53
CA ASN A 641 27.15 6.54 22.38
C ASN A 641 25.67 6.38 22.00
N GLU A 642 24.97 7.46 21.66
CA GLU A 642 23.56 7.41 21.21
C GLU A 642 23.44 6.69 19.84
N ILE A 643 24.35 6.97 18.90
CA ILE A 643 24.42 6.29 17.59
C ILE A 643 24.68 4.79 17.78
N ALA A 644 25.67 4.40 18.58
CA ALA A 644 25.98 3.00 18.83
C ALA A 644 24.80 2.25 19.46
N ARG A 645 24.13 2.86 20.44
CA ARG A 645 22.94 2.28 21.09
C ARG A 645 21.77 2.16 20.12
N LEU A 646 21.52 3.19 19.31
CA LEU A 646 20.43 3.20 18.34
C LEU A 646 20.68 2.22 17.19
N SER A 647 21.92 2.09 16.72
CA SER A 647 22.33 1.10 15.73
C SER A 647 22.08 -0.33 16.23
N ALA A 648 22.48 -0.66 17.46
CA ALA A 648 22.19 -1.97 18.04
C ALA A 648 20.67 -2.24 18.22
N GLU A 649 19.87 -1.20 18.48
CA GLU A 649 18.41 -1.34 18.52
C GLU A 649 17.82 -1.57 17.13
N VAL A 650 18.30 -0.85 16.10
CA VAL A 650 17.91 -1.04 14.70
C VAL A 650 18.18 -2.48 14.27
N ASP A 651 19.35 -3.03 14.57
CA ASP A 651 19.70 -4.40 14.19
C ASP A 651 18.79 -5.44 14.85
N ARG A 652 18.54 -5.30 16.17
CA ARG A 652 17.62 -6.18 16.89
C ARG A 652 16.20 -6.13 16.34
N ARG A 653 15.69 -4.92 16.06
CA ARG A 653 14.35 -4.70 15.49
C ARG A 653 14.25 -5.17 14.05
N ALA A 654 15.29 -4.98 13.24
CA ALA A 654 15.37 -5.47 11.88
C ALA A 654 15.34 -7.00 11.84
N ALA A 655 16.08 -7.68 12.72
CA ALA A 655 16.03 -9.13 12.84
C ALA A 655 14.64 -9.63 13.27
N ALA A 656 13.94 -8.91 14.17
CA ALA A 656 12.57 -9.23 14.55
C ALA A 656 11.56 -9.01 13.41
N ALA A 657 11.69 -7.91 12.66
CA ALA A 657 10.87 -7.61 11.50
C ALA A 657 11.06 -8.64 10.37
N GLN A 658 12.29 -9.12 10.16
CA GLN A 658 12.57 -10.18 9.20
C GLN A 658 11.88 -11.49 9.60
N ARG A 659 11.97 -11.90 10.88
CA ARG A 659 11.24 -13.09 11.36
C ARG A 659 9.74 -13.01 11.13
N LEU A 660 9.13 -11.85 11.40
CA LEU A 660 7.70 -11.64 11.16
C LEU A 660 7.35 -11.68 9.66
N THR A 661 8.22 -11.16 8.81
CA THR A 661 8.08 -11.26 7.35
C THR A 661 8.12 -12.72 6.89
N ASP A 662 9.05 -13.52 7.42
CA ASP A 662 9.16 -14.95 7.11
C ASP A 662 7.93 -15.74 7.61
N GLU A 663 7.41 -15.40 8.79
CA GLU A 663 6.17 -15.96 9.32
C GLU A 663 4.95 -15.59 8.46
N ALA A 664 4.85 -14.35 7.99
CA ALA A 664 3.80 -13.90 7.08
C ALA A 664 3.86 -14.62 5.73
N ALA A 665 5.06 -14.80 5.17
CA ALA A 665 5.27 -15.57 3.95
C ALA A 665 4.86 -17.05 4.13
N THR A 666 5.20 -17.65 5.26
CA THR A 666 4.79 -19.01 5.62
C THR A 666 3.27 -19.14 5.73
N ALA A 667 2.61 -18.20 6.41
CA ALA A 667 1.15 -18.18 6.54
C ALA A 667 0.46 -18.00 5.17
N SER A 668 1.04 -17.19 4.28
CA SER A 668 0.56 -17.02 2.89
C SER A 668 0.72 -18.31 2.07
N SER A 669 1.82 -19.04 2.24
CA SER A 669 2.00 -20.35 1.59
C SER A 669 0.97 -21.38 2.06
N VAL A 670 0.67 -21.42 3.37
CA VAL A 670 -0.39 -22.29 3.93
C VAL A 670 -1.76 -21.96 3.34
N LEU A 671 -2.05 -20.68 3.08
CA LEU A 671 -3.30 -20.27 2.43
C LEU A 671 -3.47 -20.86 1.04
N VAL A 672 -2.41 -20.88 0.24
CA VAL A 672 -2.43 -21.47 -1.11
C VAL A 672 -2.78 -22.95 -1.02
N GLY A 673 -2.13 -23.69 -0.11
CA GLY A 673 -2.44 -25.13 0.08
C GLY A 673 -3.87 -25.39 0.56
N ILE A 674 -4.43 -24.55 1.43
CA ILE A 674 -5.83 -24.70 1.89
C ILE A 674 -6.82 -24.34 0.77
N ALA A 675 -6.51 -23.35 -0.08
CA ALA A 675 -7.35 -23.00 -1.22
C ALA A 675 -7.51 -24.19 -2.19
N GLU A 676 -6.42 -24.90 -2.48
CA GLU A 676 -6.46 -26.12 -3.31
C GLU A 676 -7.35 -27.22 -2.68
N GLN A 677 -7.30 -27.37 -1.36
CA GLN A 677 -8.15 -28.33 -0.64
C GLN A 677 -9.64 -27.96 -0.74
N ILE A 678 -9.98 -26.67 -0.73
CA ILE A 678 -11.37 -26.22 -0.93
C ILE A 678 -11.84 -26.50 -2.34
N ASP A 679 -11.02 -26.23 -3.34
CA ASP A 679 -11.38 -26.51 -4.74
C ASP A 679 -11.56 -28.01 -4.97
N ALA A 680 -10.77 -28.86 -4.30
CA ALA A 680 -11.01 -30.30 -4.28
C ALA A 680 -12.33 -30.67 -3.58
N ALA A 681 -12.59 -30.13 -2.39
CA ALA A 681 -13.81 -30.41 -1.63
C ALA A 681 -15.08 -29.97 -2.37
N ARG A 682 -15.07 -28.80 -3.01
CA ARG A 682 -16.20 -28.28 -3.82
C ARG A 682 -16.45 -29.12 -5.07
N ARG A 683 -15.40 -29.63 -5.71
CA ARG A 683 -15.55 -30.59 -6.81
C ARG A 683 -16.22 -31.88 -6.34
N THR A 684 -15.78 -32.43 -5.20
CA THR A 684 -16.40 -33.62 -4.61
C THR A 684 -17.86 -33.37 -4.19
N GLU A 685 -18.17 -32.19 -3.65
CA GLU A 685 -19.54 -31.80 -3.33
C GLU A 685 -20.41 -31.72 -4.59
N GLY A 686 -19.88 -31.11 -5.67
CA GLY A 686 -20.56 -31.02 -6.95
C GLY A 686 -20.88 -32.38 -7.56
N THR A 687 -19.93 -33.32 -7.53
CA THR A 687 -20.16 -34.69 -8.04
C THR A 687 -21.15 -35.46 -7.16
N ALA A 688 -21.04 -35.37 -5.84
CA ALA A 688 -21.97 -36.00 -4.91
C ALA A 688 -23.39 -35.44 -5.05
N ARG A 689 -23.52 -34.13 -5.31
CA ARG A 689 -24.82 -33.47 -5.54
C ARG A 689 -25.47 -33.94 -6.83
N SER A 690 -24.70 -34.10 -7.90
CA SER A 690 -25.21 -34.67 -9.15
C SER A 690 -25.65 -36.11 -8.96
N ALA A 691 -24.86 -36.93 -8.28
CA ALA A 691 -25.18 -38.33 -8.01
C ALA A 691 -26.45 -38.48 -7.15
N ALA A 692 -26.62 -37.65 -6.11
CA ALA A 692 -27.82 -37.63 -5.28
C ALA A 692 -29.08 -37.28 -6.10
N ARG A 693 -29.01 -36.28 -6.98
CA ARG A 693 -30.12 -35.92 -7.87
C ARG A 693 -30.51 -37.06 -8.82
N THR A 694 -29.52 -37.75 -9.39
CA THR A 694 -29.77 -38.90 -10.27
C THR A 694 -30.45 -40.03 -9.49
N ALA A 695 -29.90 -40.40 -8.32
CA ALA A 695 -30.44 -41.47 -7.48
C ALA A 695 -31.86 -41.17 -6.96
N ASP A 696 -32.15 -39.92 -6.59
CA ASP A 696 -33.51 -39.49 -6.22
C ASP A 696 -34.49 -39.59 -7.41
N GLY A 697 -34.03 -39.27 -8.62
CA GLY A 697 -34.80 -39.44 -9.86
C GLY A 697 -35.15 -40.90 -10.13
N GLU A 698 -34.16 -41.79 -10.05
CA GLU A 698 -34.33 -43.25 -10.22
C GLU A 698 -35.24 -43.85 -9.15
N ARG A 699 -35.09 -43.41 -7.89
CA ARG A 699 -35.99 -43.79 -6.79
C ARG A 699 -37.43 -43.38 -7.09
N ALA A 700 -37.67 -42.13 -7.49
CA ALA A 700 -39.01 -41.65 -7.77
C ALA A 700 -39.65 -42.40 -8.96
N GLU A 701 -38.86 -42.78 -9.96
CA GLU A 701 -39.34 -43.60 -11.08
C GLU A 701 -39.68 -45.04 -10.65
N ALA A 702 -38.83 -45.67 -9.84
CA ALA A 702 -39.06 -47.00 -9.31
C ALA A 702 -40.29 -47.06 -8.39
N GLU A 703 -40.50 -46.03 -7.53
CA GLU A 703 -41.70 -45.88 -6.69
C GLU A 703 -42.96 -45.73 -7.54
N ARG A 704 -42.95 -44.88 -8.57
CA ARG A 704 -44.08 -44.74 -9.51
C ARG A 704 -44.43 -46.06 -10.21
N ARG A 705 -43.40 -46.80 -10.65
CA ARG A 705 -43.58 -48.10 -11.32
C ARG A 705 -44.16 -49.15 -10.37
N ARG A 706 -43.68 -49.21 -9.13
CA ARG A 706 -44.23 -50.08 -8.07
C ARG A 706 -45.69 -49.76 -7.81
N ASP A 707 -46.03 -48.49 -7.63
CA ASP A 707 -47.40 -48.06 -7.32
C ASP A 707 -48.38 -48.38 -8.46
N LEU A 708 -47.95 -48.20 -9.71
CA LEU A 708 -48.74 -48.56 -10.89
C LEU A 708 -49.03 -50.07 -10.94
N ILE A 709 -48.00 -50.91 -10.75
CA ILE A 709 -48.15 -52.37 -10.76
C ILE A 709 -49.00 -52.83 -9.57
N SER A 710 -48.80 -52.24 -8.39
CA SER A 710 -49.60 -52.53 -7.19
C SER A 710 -51.09 -52.25 -7.40
N ARG A 711 -51.43 -51.10 -7.99
CA ARG A 711 -52.82 -50.76 -8.35
C ARG A 711 -53.44 -51.77 -9.32
N ARG A 712 -52.72 -52.12 -10.40
CA ARG A 712 -53.19 -53.14 -11.37
C ARG A 712 -53.43 -54.50 -10.73
N VAL A 713 -52.52 -54.95 -9.86
CA VAL A 713 -52.67 -56.22 -9.12
C VAL A 713 -53.88 -56.17 -8.19
N ALA A 714 -54.08 -55.07 -7.47
CA ALA A 714 -55.22 -54.88 -6.58
C ALA A 714 -56.57 -54.88 -7.33
N GLU A 715 -56.67 -54.11 -8.42
CA GLU A 715 -57.86 -54.06 -9.28
C GLU A 715 -58.22 -55.43 -9.87
N ARG A 716 -57.20 -56.16 -10.37
CA ARG A 716 -57.39 -57.52 -10.88
C ARG A 716 -57.86 -58.48 -9.80
N THR A 717 -57.27 -58.42 -8.61
CA THR A 717 -57.64 -59.28 -7.48
C THR A 717 -59.09 -59.04 -7.05
N ALA A 718 -59.48 -57.76 -6.91
CA ALA A 718 -60.85 -57.38 -6.60
C ALA A 718 -61.84 -57.79 -7.72
N ARG A 719 -61.43 -57.79 -8.99
CA ARG A 719 -62.27 -58.26 -10.10
C ARG A 719 -62.45 -59.78 -10.09
N ILE A 720 -61.39 -60.53 -9.81
CA ILE A 720 -61.44 -62.00 -9.63
C ILE A 720 -62.37 -62.37 -8.48
N GLU A 721 -62.28 -61.68 -7.34
CA GLU A 721 -63.10 -61.96 -6.16
C GLU A 721 -64.58 -61.67 -6.42
N ARG A 722 -64.90 -60.55 -7.09
CA ARG A 722 -66.27 -60.24 -7.54
C ARG A 722 -66.84 -61.31 -8.47
N LEU A 723 -66.07 -61.76 -9.46
CA LEU A 723 -66.52 -62.81 -10.40
C LEU A 723 -66.73 -64.15 -9.70
N ARG A 724 -65.86 -64.53 -8.75
CA ARG A 724 -66.02 -65.74 -7.93
C ARG A 724 -67.27 -65.68 -7.07
N SER A 725 -67.52 -64.54 -6.41
CA SER A 725 -68.72 -64.34 -5.59
C SER A 725 -70.00 -64.40 -6.44
N ALA A 726 -69.97 -63.81 -7.65
CA ALA A 726 -71.10 -63.87 -8.58
C ALA A 726 -71.40 -65.32 -9.03
N ILE A 727 -70.38 -66.10 -9.37
CA ILE A 727 -70.53 -67.52 -9.73
C ILE A 727 -71.10 -68.32 -8.55
N ALA A 728 -70.52 -68.17 -7.36
CA ALA A 728 -70.98 -68.88 -6.17
C ALA A 728 -72.43 -68.54 -5.80
N GLY A 729 -72.83 -67.27 -5.92
CA GLY A 729 -74.22 -66.83 -5.70
C GLY A 729 -75.19 -67.42 -6.73
N THR A 730 -74.81 -67.48 -8.01
CA THR A 730 -75.64 -68.14 -9.04
C THR A 730 -75.76 -69.65 -8.82
N GLU A 731 -74.68 -70.33 -8.41
CA GLU A 731 -74.69 -71.76 -8.11
C GLU A 731 -75.50 -72.10 -6.83
N GLU A 732 -75.45 -71.22 -5.83
CA GLU A 732 -76.28 -71.35 -4.63
C GLU A 732 -77.76 -71.18 -4.95
N ARG A 733 -78.10 -70.22 -5.81
CA ARG A 733 -79.48 -70.04 -6.27
C ARG A 733 -79.99 -71.26 -7.05
N LEU A 734 -79.17 -71.83 -7.91
CA LEU A 734 -79.46 -73.10 -8.60
C LEU A 734 -79.67 -74.26 -7.60
N ARG A 735 -78.90 -74.33 -6.51
CA ARG A 735 -79.07 -75.34 -5.44
C ARG A 735 -80.35 -75.14 -4.62
N GLU A 736 -80.73 -73.91 -4.31
CA GLU A 736 -81.99 -73.60 -3.63
C GLU A 736 -83.22 -74.00 -4.46
N ILE A 737 -83.16 -73.75 -5.77
CA ILE A 737 -84.18 -74.17 -6.73
C ILE A 737 -84.23 -75.70 -6.82
N ALA A 738 -83.12 -76.42 -6.67
CA ALA A 738 -83.12 -77.89 -6.61
C ALA A 738 -83.67 -78.45 -5.28
N GLY A 739 -83.40 -77.80 -4.14
CA GLY A 739 -83.73 -78.26 -2.79
C GLY A 739 -85.20 -78.14 -2.36
N SER A 740 -85.98 -77.26 -3.00
CA SER A 740 -87.41 -77.06 -2.69
C SER A 740 -88.36 -78.14 -3.24
N SER A 741 -87.82 -79.27 -3.70
CA SER A 741 -88.56 -80.33 -4.42
C SER A 741 -89.29 -81.37 -3.54
N ASN A 742 -89.48 -81.15 -2.22
CA ASN A 742 -89.88 -82.24 -1.32
C ASN A 742 -90.97 -81.95 -0.25
N VAL A 743 -91.81 -80.93 -0.41
CA VAL A 743 -92.99 -80.76 0.48
C VAL A 743 -94.24 -81.30 -0.22
N GLY A 744 -94.71 -82.42 0.30
CA GLY A 744 -95.74 -83.26 -0.27
C GLY A 744 -97.17 -82.79 0.01
N THR A 745 -98.00 -83.11 -0.98
CA THR A 745 -99.41 -83.46 -0.93
C THR A 745 -99.84 -84.19 0.36
N ARG A 746 -100.79 -83.63 1.13
CA ARG A 746 -101.75 -84.39 1.97
C ARG A 746 -102.99 -83.60 2.42
N GLY A 747 -104.14 -84.13 1.99
CA GLY A 747 -105.54 -83.97 2.37
C GLY A 747 -105.99 -83.00 3.48
N VAL A 748 -106.94 -82.14 3.11
CA VAL A 748 -107.66 -81.20 4.00
C VAL A 748 -109.00 -81.78 4.45
N GLY A 749 -109.24 -81.82 5.76
CA GLY A 749 -110.55 -81.89 6.42
C GLY A 749 -110.59 -80.89 7.58
N ALA A 750 -111.78 -80.56 8.11
CA ALA A 750 -112.11 -79.38 8.95
C ALA A 750 -111.25 -79.03 10.19
N ALA A 751 -110.25 -79.83 10.59
CA ALA A 751 -109.18 -79.41 11.50
C ALA A 751 -108.13 -78.50 10.81
N GLY A 752 -107.94 -78.70 9.50
CA GLY A 752 -107.01 -77.96 8.66
C GLY A 752 -107.40 -76.50 8.46
N THR A 753 -108.65 -76.09 8.65
CA THR A 753 -109.06 -74.67 8.52
C THR A 753 -108.58 -73.82 9.69
N ARG A 754 -108.55 -74.37 10.92
CA ARG A 754 -108.03 -73.66 12.11
C ARG A 754 -106.49 -73.67 12.12
N GLU A 755 -105.88 -74.77 11.70
CA GLU A 755 -104.42 -74.89 11.52
C GLU A 755 -103.92 -74.03 10.35
N ALA A 756 -104.67 -73.92 9.25
CA ALA A 756 -104.38 -73.01 8.14
C ALA A 756 -104.48 -71.54 8.59
N LEU A 757 -105.49 -71.18 9.40
CA LEU A 757 -105.61 -69.81 9.91
C LEU A 757 -104.42 -69.43 10.80
N GLU A 758 -103.98 -70.31 11.70
CA GLU A 758 -102.78 -70.11 12.52
C GLU A 758 -101.49 -70.09 11.69
N THR A 759 -101.45 -70.84 10.59
CA THR A 759 -100.31 -70.87 9.65
C THR A 759 -100.23 -69.57 8.86
N TRP A 760 -101.37 -69.05 8.38
CA TRP A 760 -101.44 -67.76 7.71
C TRP A 760 -101.20 -66.58 8.66
N GLN A 761 -101.63 -66.67 9.92
CA GLN A 761 -101.31 -65.65 10.92
C GLN A 761 -99.81 -65.61 11.23
N ARG A 762 -99.17 -66.79 11.41
CA ARG A 762 -97.70 -66.89 11.51
C ARG A 762 -96.99 -66.36 10.27
N ARG A 763 -97.56 -66.60 9.08
CA ARG A 763 -97.04 -66.08 7.81
C ARG A 763 -97.13 -64.56 7.73
N ILE A 764 -98.21 -63.95 8.23
CA ILE A 764 -98.34 -62.49 8.32
C ILE A 764 -97.30 -61.89 9.27
N ASP A 765 -97.03 -62.53 10.41
CA ASP A 765 -96.02 -62.08 11.37
C ASP A 765 -94.60 -62.19 10.78
N GLU A 766 -94.30 -63.32 10.11
CA GLU A 766 -93.05 -63.55 9.39
C GLU A 766 -92.84 -62.52 8.27
N LEU A 767 -93.85 -62.30 7.42
CA LEU A 767 -93.81 -61.31 6.34
C LEU A 767 -93.70 -59.88 6.88
N SER A 768 -94.31 -59.57 8.03
CA SER A 768 -94.21 -58.26 8.67
C SER A 768 -92.80 -57.99 9.24
N ALA A 769 -92.18 -59.00 9.87
CA ALA A 769 -90.81 -58.91 10.33
C ALA A 769 -89.82 -58.78 9.16
N ARG A 770 -90.05 -59.54 8.08
CA ARG A 770 -89.26 -59.49 6.85
C ARG A 770 -89.40 -58.14 6.13
N ARG A 771 -90.62 -57.58 6.07
CA ARG A 771 -90.88 -56.20 5.60
C ARG A 771 -90.11 -55.17 6.42
N GLY A 772 -90.11 -55.31 7.75
CA GLY A 772 -89.36 -54.41 8.65
C GLY A 772 -87.85 -54.43 8.38
N ALA A 773 -87.27 -55.61 8.18
CA ALA A 773 -85.85 -55.75 7.84
C ALA A 773 -85.52 -55.20 6.44
N LEU A 774 -86.34 -55.50 5.43
CA LEU A 774 -86.18 -54.98 4.06
C LEU A 774 -86.35 -53.47 4.00
N ALA A 775 -87.33 -52.90 4.69
CA ALA A 775 -87.53 -51.45 4.75
C ALA A 775 -86.34 -50.73 5.41
N ALA A 776 -85.80 -51.29 6.50
CA ALA A 776 -84.60 -50.73 7.13
C ALA A 776 -83.36 -50.80 6.24
N ALA A 777 -83.20 -51.89 5.48
CA ALA A 777 -82.11 -52.03 4.51
C ALA A 777 -82.23 -51.03 3.34
N VAL A 778 -83.43 -50.89 2.74
CA VAL A 778 -83.69 -49.92 1.67
C VAL A 778 -83.50 -48.48 2.14
N GLU A 779 -83.91 -48.15 3.38
CA GLU A 779 -83.70 -46.84 4.00
C GLU A 779 -82.20 -46.55 4.25
N ALA A 780 -81.44 -47.55 4.71
CA ALA A 780 -80.00 -47.43 4.91
C ALA A 780 -79.26 -47.22 3.57
N ASP A 781 -79.63 -47.97 2.53
CA ASP A 781 -79.05 -47.82 1.19
C ASP A 781 -79.40 -46.46 0.56
N THR A 782 -80.62 -45.96 0.75
CA THR A 782 -81.00 -44.61 0.27
C THR A 782 -80.28 -43.50 1.02
N GLN A 783 -80.04 -43.65 2.33
CA GLN A 783 -79.21 -42.70 3.08
C GLN A 783 -77.75 -42.74 2.65
N ALA A 784 -77.18 -43.93 2.42
CA ALA A 784 -75.83 -44.10 1.89
C ALA A 784 -75.69 -43.44 0.50
N LEU A 785 -76.66 -43.65 -0.40
CA LEU A 785 -76.69 -43.01 -1.72
C LEU A 785 -76.74 -41.48 -1.62
N ARG A 786 -77.62 -40.90 -0.78
CA ARG A 786 -77.69 -39.45 -0.56
C ARG A 786 -76.39 -38.87 -0.01
N SER A 787 -75.74 -39.57 0.92
CA SER A 787 -74.46 -39.13 1.50
C SER A 787 -73.35 -39.14 0.45
N TRP A 788 -73.31 -40.16 -0.41
CA TRP A 788 -72.39 -40.27 -1.53
C TRP A 788 -72.61 -39.18 -2.59
N GLU A 789 -73.86 -38.84 -2.91
CA GLU A 789 -74.19 -37.72 -3.83
C GLU A 789 -73.69 -36.37 -3.29
N LEU A 790 -73.82 -36.13 -1.98
CA LEU A 790 -73.36 -34.93 -1.31
C LEU A 790 -71.82 -34.82 -1.27
N GLU A 791 -71.13 -35.94 -1.01
CA GLU A 791 -69.67 -36.00 -1.09
C GLU A 791 -69.17 -35.82 -2.53
N ARG A 792 -69.85 -36.41 -3.51
CA ARG A 792 -69.53 -36.24 -4.93
C ARG A 792 -69.68 -34.78 -5.38
N ALA A 793 -70.77 -34.11 -5.01
CA ALA A 793 -70.98 -32.70 -5.33
C ALA A 793 -69.91 -31.79 -4.70
N ARG A 794 -69.46 -32.09 -3.47
CA ARG A 794 -68.33 -31.40 -2.83
C ARG A 794 -67.01 -31.68 -3.55
N GLY A 795 -66.79 -32.92 -3.97
CA GLY A 795 -65.64 -33.31 -4.79
C GLY A 795 -65.58 -32.56 -6.12
N ASP A 796 -66.72 -32.38 -6.79
CA ASP A 796 -66.79 -31.67 -8.07
C ASP A 796 -66.36 -30.20 -7.95
N ALA A 797 -66.71 -29.54 -6.84
CA ALA A 797 -66.24 -28.19 -6.52
C ALA A 797 -64.72 -28.16 -6.26
N THR A 798 -64.19 -29.17 -5.55
CA THR A 798 -62.74 -29.32 -5.30
C THR A 798 -61.96 -29.52 -6.60
N ILE A 799 -62.46 -30.35 -7.53
CA ILE A 799 -61.86 -30.53 -8.86
C ILE A 799 -61.83 -29.19 -9.60
N SER A 800 -62.95 -28.47 -9.68
CA SER A 800 -63.01 -27.18 -10.38
C SER A 800 -61.99 -26.18 -9.83
N ALA A 801 -61.85 -26.10 -8.50
CA ALA A 801 -60.86 -25.24 -7.84
C ALA A 801 -59.41 -25.70 -8.08
N ALA A 802 -59.14 -27.01 -8.08
CA ALA A 802 -57.83 -27.57 -8.37
C ALA A 802 -57.44 -27.37 -9.84
N THR A 803 -58.35 -27.58 -10.80
CA THR A 803 -58.13 -27.32 -12.23
C THR A 803 -57.82 -25.84 -12.47
N ALA A 804 -58.53 -24.91 -11.82
CA ALA A 804 -58.24 -23.49 -11.92
C ALA A 804 -56.85 -23.11 -11.36
N ARG A 805 -56.40 -23.75 -10.27
CA ARG A 805 -55.02 -23.60 -9.76
C ARG A 805 -53.99 -24.11 -10.77
N ILE A 806 -54.19 -25.31 -11.32
CA ILE A 806 -53.30 -25.91 -12.34
C ILE A 806 -53.18 -24.98 -13.56
N SER A 807 -54.29 -24.46 -14.09
CA SER A 807 -54.26 -23.56 -15.24
C SER A 807 -53.53 -22.24 -14.95
N ARG A 808 -53.71 -21.65 -13.76
CA ARG A 808 -52.96 -20.45 -13.35
C ARG A 808 -51.47 -20.72 -13.18
N ALA A 809 -51.11 -21.80 -12.49
CA ALA A 809 -49.73 -22.19 -12.29
C ALA A 809 -49.04 -22.50 -13.63
N ALA A 810 -49.73 -23.12 -14.59
CA ALA A 810 -49.21 -23.36 -15.93
C ALA A 810 -48.94 -22.05 -16.71
N ALA A 811 -49.82 -21.06 -16.61
CA ALA A 811 -49.63 -19.76 -17.24
C ALA A 811 -48.45 -18.98 -16.63
N GLU A 812 -48.35 -18.95 -15.29
CA GLU A 812 -47.24 -18.33 -14.57
C GLU A 812 -45.91 -19.04 -14.87
N ARG A 813 -45.91 -20.38 -14.88
CA ARG A 813 -44.75 -21.20 -15.23
C ARG A 813 -44.25 -20.89 -16.64
N GLY A 814 -45.14 -20.83 -17.64
CA GLY A 814 -44.76 -20.48 -19.01
C GLY A 814 -44.11 -19.09 -19.12
N ALA A 815 -44.60 -18.11 -18.36
CA ALA A 815 -43.99 -16.78 -18.30
C ALA A 815 -42.60 -16.79 -17.65
N LEU A 816 -42.43 -17.52 -16.54
CA LEU A 816 -41.14 -17.68 -15.86
C LEU A 816 -40.12 -18.47 -16.68
N GLU A 817 -40.55 -19.52 -17.38
CA GLU A 817 -39.70 -20.32 -18.29
C GLU A 817 -39.20 -19.46 -19.47
N ALA A 818 -40.05 -18.63 -20.05
CA ALA A 818 -39.66 -17.69 -21.10
C ALA A 818 -38.63 -16.65 -20.59
N ARG A 819 -38.86 -16.10 -19.38
CA ARG A 819 -37.91 -15.18 -18.75
C ARG A 819 -36.59 -15.86 -18.39
N GLY A 820 -36.63 -17.09 -17.86
CA GLY A 820 -35.45 -17.90 -17.56
C GLY A 820 -34.67 -18.30 -18.82
N ALA A 821 -35.33 -18.52 -19.96
CA ALA A 821 -34.66 -18.73 -21.24
C ALA A 821 -33.93 -17.46 -21.71
N ALA A 822 -34.57 -16.30 -21.62
CA ALA A 822 -33.94 -15.02 -21.96
C ALA A 822 -32.74 -14.71 -21.05
N LEU A 823 -32.89 -14.89 -19.74
CA LEU A 823 -31.82 -14.66 -18.78
C LEU A 823 -30.64 -15.63 -18.97
N ARG A 824 -30.88 -16.89 -19.35
CA ARG A 824 -29.81 -17.84 -19.67
C ARG A 824 -28.99 -17.42 -20.89
N ALA A 825 -29.63 -16.84 -21.91
CA ALA A 825 -28.91 -16.28 -23.05
C ALA A 825 -28.05 -15.08 -22.62
N GLU A 826 -28.61 -14.17 -21.82
CA GLU A 826 -27.89 -13.01 -21.29
C GLU A 826 -26.72 -13.39 -20.35
N LEU A 827 -26.90 -14.43 -19.54
CA LEU A 827 -25.86 -15.01 -18.67
C LEU A 827 -24.65 -15.48 -19.47
N GLY A 828 -24.84 -16.06 -20.65
CA GLY A 828 -23.74 -16.43 -21.54
C GLY A 828 -22.90 -15.22 -21.96
N GLU A 829 -23.55 -14.13 -22.35
CA GLU A 829 -22.87 -12.89 -22.74
C GLU A 829 -22.19 -12.20 -21.55
N ILE A 830 -22.85 -12.15 -20.39
CA ILE A 830 -22.30 -11.55 -19.17
C ILE A 830 -21.10 -12.38 -18.67
N SER A 831 -21.21 -13.70 -18.67
CA SER A 831 -20.12 -14.61 -18.31
C SER A 831 -18.92 -14.43 -19.24
N GLY A 832 -19.15 -14.35 -20.55
CA GLY A 832 -18.10 -14.09 -21.53
C GLY A 832 -17.39 -12.74 -21.29
N ARG A 833 -18.14 -11.68 -20.97
CA ARG A 833 -17.57 -10.38 -20.60
C ARG A 833 -16.77 -10.41 -19.30
N ALA A 834 -17.25 -11.13 -18.29
CA ALA A 834 -16.54 -11.29 -17.02
C ALA A 834 -15.22 -12.04 -17.21
N GLU A 835 -15.21 -13.11 -18.01
CA GLU A 835 -14.00 -13.87 -18.31
C GLU A 835 -13.00 -13.03 -19.12
N ALA A 836 -13.46 -12.33 -20.16
CA ALA A 836 -12.61 -11.44 -20.94
C ALA A 836 -11.98 -10.32 -20.07
N ALA A 837 -12.75 -9.75 -19.14
CA ALA A 837 -12.24 -8.74 -18.22
C ALA A 837 -11.21 -9.30 -17.22
N ARG A 838 -11.39 -10.56 -16.78
CA ARG A 838 -10.45 -11.25 -15.90
C ARG A 838 -9.14 -11.59 -16.60
N ILE A 839 -9.19 -12.06 -17.84
CA ILE A 839 -8.02 -12.29 -18.69
C ILE A 839 -7.26 -10.97 -18.91
N ALA A 840 -7.97 -9.92 -19.34
CA ALA A 840 -7.35 -8.61 -19.57
C ALA A 840 -6.66 -8.06 -18.31
N PHE A 841 -7.32 -8.13 -17.15
CA PHE A 841 -6.72 -7.73 -15.87
C PHE A 841 -5.41 -8.49 -15.60
N THR A 842 -5.41 -9.80 -15.81
CA THR A 842 -4.24 -10.67 -15.56
C THR A 842 -3.06 -10.30 -16.47
N GLU A 843 -3.31 -10.03 -17.75
CA GLU A 843 -2.28 -9.57 -18.69
C GLU A 843 -1.66 -8.23 -18.27
N ARG A 844 -2.48 -7.28 -17.80
CA ARG A 844 -1.98 -5.96 -17.35
C ARG A 844 -1.19 -6.09 -16.06
N ASP A 845 -1.61 -6.95 -15.14
CA ASP A 845 -0.92 -7.20 -13.88
C ASP A 845 0.49 -7.78 -14.14
N GLN A 846 0.59 -8.74 -15.06
CA GLN A 846 1.87 -9.27 -15.53
C GLN A 846 2.76 -8.19 -16.16
N ARG A 847 2.19 -7.30 -16.98
CA ARG A 847 2.92 -6.18 -17.57
C ARG A 847 3.46 -5.22 -16.50
N VAL A 848 2.67 -4.90 -15.47
CA VAL A 848 3.13 -4.09 -14.33
C VAL A 848 4.28 -4.78 -13.60
N ALA A 849 4.20 -6.10 -13.38
CA ALA A 849 5.27 -6.86 -12.75
C ALA A 849 6.59 -6.81 -13.54
N VAL A 850 6.52 -6.98 -14.87
CA VAL A 850 7.70 -6.90 -15.76
C VAL A 850 8.33 -5.50 -15.71
N LEU A 851 7.53 -4.44 -15.79
CA LEU A 851 8.03 -3.07 -15.73
C LEU A 851 8.62 -2.71 -14.36
N ALA A 852 8.03 -3.21 -13.27
CA ALA A 852 8.56 -3.04 -11.92
C ALA A 852 9.93 -3.73 -11.76
N ALA A 853 10.09 -4.95 -12.29
CA ALA A 853 11.37 -5.64 -12.30
C ALA A 853 12.43 -4.89 -13.11
N ALA A 854 12.06 -4.33 -14.27
CA ALA A 854 12.95 -3.51 -15.09
C ALA A 854 13.40 -2.24 -14.35
N GLN A 855 12.50 -1.57 -13.62
CA GLN A 855 12.86 -0.42 -12.79
C GLN A 855 13.92 -0.79 -11.74
N ILE A 856 13.71 -1.89 -11.01
CA ILE A 856 14.65 -2.36 -9.98
C ILE A 856 16.01 -2.68 -10.59
N ALA A 857 16.05 -3.31 -11.77
CA ALA A 857 17.30 -3.59 -12.47
C ALA A 857 18.07 -2.29 -12.79
N ILE A 858 17.39 -1.28 -13.36
CA ILE A 858 18.01 0.02 -13.67
C ILE A 858 18.52 0.72 -12.39
N GLU A 859 17.77 0.66 -11.29
CA GLU A 859 18.19 1.24 -10.01
C GLU A 859 19.47 0.58 -9.47
N SER A 860 19.62 -0.75 -9.66
CA SER A 860 20.84 -1.45 -9.26
C SER A 860 22.05 -1.11 -10.16
N GLU A 861 21.84 -0.89 -11.46
CA GLU A 861 22.89 -0.41 -12.36
C GLU A 861 23.36 1.01 -11.98
N ILE A 862 22.44 1.91 -11.62
CA ILE A 862 22.78 3.27 -11.17
C ILE A 862 23.60 3.23 -9.89
N ALA A 863 23.28 2.33 -8.95
CA ALA A 863 24.05 2.17 -7.73
C ALA A 863 25.51 1.75 -8.01
N ALA A 864 25.71 0.85 -8.99
CA ALA A 864 27.05 0.44 -9.43
C ALA A 864 27.83 1.59 -10.08
N ASP A 865 27.16 2.44 -10.87
CA ASP A 865 27.78 3.63 -11.46
C ASP A 865 28.22 4.65 -10.41
N ASP A 866 27.38 4.88 -9.40
CA ASP A 866 27.71 5.80 -8.31
C ASP A 866 28.88 5.28 -7.45
N ASP A 867 29.04 3.96 -7.31
CA ASP A 867 30.22 3.33 -6.71
C ASP A 867 31.48 3.51 -7.59
N GLN A 868 31.37 3.27 -8.90
CA GLN A 868 32.47 3.48 -9.83
C GLN A 868 32.95 4.93 -9.84
N LYS A 869 32.01 5.89 -9.85
CA LYS A 869 32.31 7.32 -9.78
C LYS A 869 32.99 7.70 -8.47
N ARG A 870 32.57 7.12 -7.33
CA ARG A 870 33.23 7.33 -6.04
C ARG A 870 34.70 6.86 -6.08
N ARG A 871 34.97 5.70 -6.67
CA ARG A 871 36.35 5.19 -6.84
C ARG A 871 37.20 6.11 -7.72
N LEU A 872 36.67 6.53 -8.88
CA LEU A 872 37.39 7.43 -9.80
C LEU A 872 37.67 8.81 -9.18
N ARG A 873 36.74 9.36 -8.39
CA ARG A 873 36.95 10.62 -7.66
C ARG A 873 38.04 10.49 -6.58
N ALA A 874 38.05 9.38 -5.86
CA ALA A 874 39.11 9.11 -4.88
C ALA A 874 40.49 8.97 -5.54
N GLU A 875 40.54 8.34 -6.73
CA GLU A 875 41.77 8.25 -7.53
C GLU A 875 42.23 9.62 -8.07
N GLU A 876 41.29 10.46 -8.54
CA GLU A 876 41.57 11.84 -8.96
C GLU A 876 42.18 12.65 -7.81
N GLU A 877 41.59 12.57 -6.62
CA GLU A 877 42.08 13.27 -5.42
C GLU A 877 43.47 12.78 -4.99
N ALA A 878 43.70 11.46 -5.04
CA ALA A 878 45.01 10.87 -4.73
C ALA A 878 46.09 11.32 -5.72
N LEU A 879 45.77 11.44 -7.01
CA LEU A 879 46.69 11.93 -8.03
C LEU A 879 46.99 13.43 -7.85
N ASP A 880 45.98 14.25 -7.53
CA ASP A 880 46.17 15.68 -7.24
C ASP A 880 47.09 15.89 -6.02
N LEU A 881 46.87 15.11 -4.94
CA LEU A 881 47.72 15.12 -3.75
C LEU A 881 49.18 14.70 -4.06
N ARG A 882 49.38 13.76 -5.00
CA ARG A 882 50.71 13.30 -5.43
C ARG A 882 51.42 14.30 -6.33
N MET A 883 50.68 15.11 -7.10
CA MET A 883 51.25 16.13 -7.99
C MET A 883 51.78 17.36 -7.23
N ARG A 884 51.07 17.83 -6.20
CA ARG A 884 51.45 19.03 -5.43
C ARG A 884 52.91 19.06 -4.94
N PRO A 885 53.47 18.00 -4.31
CA PRO A 885 54.87 18.02 -3.89
C PRO A 885 55.84 18.02 -5.08
N LEU A 886 55.51 17.34 -6.18
CA LEU A 886 56.33 17.33 -7.40
C LEU A 886 56.34 18.70 -8.08
N GLU A 887 55.21 19.42 -8.09
CA GLU A 887 55.11 20.78 -8.63
C GLU A 887 55.93 21.77 -7.81
N ARG A 888 55.82 21.69 -6.47
CA ARG A 888 56.66 22.50 -5.57
C ARG A 888 58.14 22.20 -5.73
N GLU A 889 58.51 20.91 -5.84
CA GLU A 889 59.90 20.52 -6.05
C GLU A 889 60.41 20.98 -7.42
N SER A 890 59.60 20.92 -8.48
CA SER A 890 59.95 21.45 -9.79
C SER A 890 60.21 22.96 -9.73
N GLN A 891 59.31 23.73 -9.14
CA GLN A 891 59.47 25.18 -8.99
C GLN A 891 60.69 25.55 -8.14
N SER A 892 60.95 24.80 -7.06
CA SER A 892 62.14 24.98 -6.23
C SER A 892 63.42 24.69 -7.01
N LEU A 893 63.43 23.66 -7.85
CA LEU A 893 64.58 23.31 -8.69
C LEU A 893 64.82 24.35 -9.78
N ASP A 894 63.76 24.88 -10.39
CA ASP A 894 63.86 25.96 -11.39
C ASP A 894 64.42 27.23 -10.73
N PHE A 895 63.97 27.58 -9.52
CA PHE A 895 64.54 28.69 -8.74
C PHE A 895 66.00 28.45 -8.32
N GLU A 896 66.34 27.22 -7.90
CA GLU A 896 67.73 26.86 -7.58
C GLU A 896 68.64 26.91 -8.81
N GLU A 897 68.12 26.59 -10.00
CA GLU A 897 68.83 26.68 -11.28
C GLU A 897 69.06 28.15 -11.68
N GLU A 898 68.03 29.00 -11.60
CA GLU A 898 68.15 30.45 -11.83
C GLU A 898 69.12 31.10 -10.84
N ARG A 899 69.00 30.78 -9.55
CA ARG A 899 69.89 31.28 -8.51
C ARG A 899 71.33 30.81 -8.73
N LEU A 900 71.55 29.57 -9.16
CA LEU A 900 72.89 29.08 -9.50
C LEU A 900 73.46 29.87 -10.69
N LEU A 901 72.64 30.18 -11.70
CA LEU A 901 73.07 31.00 -12.84
C LEU A 901 73.39 32.44 -12.42
N GLU A 902 72.61 33.04 -11.52
CA GLU A 902 72.88 34.37 -10.96
C GLU A 902 74.13 34.40 -10.07
N GLU A 903 74.30 33.40 -9.19
CA GLU A 903 75.50 33.25 -8.35
C GLU A 903 76.74 33.08 -9.23
N LEU A 904 76.69 32.21 -10.25
CA LEU A 904 77.79 32.04 -11.20
C LEU A 904 78.04 33.31 -12.03
N ALA A 905 77.02 34.03 -12.46
CA ALA A 905 77.16 35.27 -13.21
C ALA A 905 77.73 36.41 -12.36
N GLY A 906 77.30 36.53 -11.10
CA GLY A 906 77.80 37.49 -10.13
C GLY A 906 79.25 37.19 -9.74
N ASP A 907 79.56 35.92 -9.44
CA ASP A 907 80.91 35.47 -9.19
C ASP A 907 81.80 35.80 -10.40
N LEU A 908 81.43 35.40 -11.62
CA LEU A 908 82.18 35.70 -12.85
C LEU A 908 82.32 37.20 -13.13
N ALA A 909 81.29 38.01 -12.88
CA ALA A 909 81.34 39.47 -13.02
C ALA A 909 82.32 40.12 -12.04
N THR A 910 82.52 39.52 -10.86
CA THR A 910 83.52 39.93 -9.87
C THR A 910 84.96 39.71 -10.37
N PHE A 911 85.15 38.81 -11.34
CA PHE A 911 86.45 38.53 -11.98
C PHE A 911 86.70 39.30 -13.28
N GLY A 912 85.75 40.11 -13.77
CA GLY A 912 85.95 41.06 -14.86
C GLY A 912 86.23 40.47 -16.25
N ARG A 913 85.66 39.29 -16.57
CA ARG A 913 85.63 38.75 -17.95
C ARG A 913 84.22 38.70 -18.52
#